data_AF-A0AAD7FJC3-F1
#
_entry.id   AF-A0AAD7FJC3-F1
#
_cell.length_a   1.000
_cell.length_b   1.000
_cell.length_c   1.000
_cell.angle_alpha   90.00
_cell.angle_beta   90.00
_cell.angle_gamma   90.00
#
_symmetry.space_group_name_H-M   'P 1'
#
loop_
_entity.id
_entity.type
_entity.pdbx_description
1 polymer ?
#
loop_
_entity_poly.entity_id
_entity_poly.type
_entity_poly.pdbx_seq_one_letter_code
_entity_poly.pdbx_strand_id
1 'polypeptide(L)'
;MAPHFPDEIISEILAPILRVPDEHFSHTAMDSNPFATGRKSTSYLLRVCKAWLRVCTPLLYNVVILRSTAQAKSLFAALQENPEFGAFIKKLRVEGGFGASMHYILKCAPNVTDIFLSLHLSDSVSGLVLGLPVIKPNRLFIGDAVHTGQLNNKHVKELIGCLEGLASKWQENLTTVVFPYLHAERQAFVTNIIFARVKTVSFPLDIDSSDPIPQRILEIADRSAIQTVEIRTPLSAEDAEQLVSRPPASKYRSKLRIVHVASTPRVRSRGLIPGIAFASRPESIAALPIDPNFIPLAASPQATVDLVWERVLFFAMSSAVAVATGRKLSPIHRLSLFYNELRQRPNNERLQYLLVSKTFHKVGLAHLYRWPVLTQANAVTFSRTLAQEPSLGLNVRQITTASDDPATLVSPLFTHTPHLTRLGVDDAIQIDWAVFHSLAGSFGASLVELSVKVVLAAGASDTPDTAVFCRFTALRKLQWAGPDISILPNKNASGAFPSLESLVLQDQYDTGFLRALTRMELPKIRHVIFPTYPSAKQVDEHNIFLKTHGSKILEFEIFTPDLNKTLAICPNLLTLQVNLGLPKADALKAHTETFASSLKHKFLEKLVFNKAKQCNQKNEKADWELIFDAIEGLDSENFPALREVRCVQCVWPENNQKDIKESAWVKRSERMLKRGFNLTDRNGIQWCPRLTMSKSKSKSNRK
;
A
#
# COMPACT_ATOMS: atom_id res chain seq x y z
N MET A 1 2.74 -40.68 -9.41
CA MET A 1 3.89 -39.77 -9.64
C MET A 1 3.32 -38.41 -10.00
N ALA A 2 3.67 -37.35 -9.26
CA ALA A 2 3.26 -36.01 -9.68
C ALA A 2 3.99 -35.67 -10.99
N PRO A 3 3.30 -35.17 -12.02
CA PRO A 3 3.94 -34.83 -13.29
C PRO A 3 5.07 -33.82 -13.06
N HIS A 4 6.24 -34.08 -13.65
CA HIS A 4 7.39 -33.20 -13.59
C HIS A 4 7.07 -31.93 -14.38
N PHE A 5 6.93 -30.79 -13.68
CA PHE A 5 6.82 -29.50 -14.36
C PHE A 5 8.15 -29.19 -15.05
N PRO A 6 8.15 -28.80 -16.33
CA PRO A 6 9.35 -28.30 -17.00
C PRO A 6 9.93 -27.08 -16.27
N ASP A 7 11.25 -26.96 -16.26
CA ASP A 7 11.97 -25.89 -15.56
C ASP A 7 11.56 -24.50 -16.08
N GLU A 8 11.17 -24.39 -17.35
CA GLU A 8 10.68 -23.17 -17.99
C GLU A 8 9.37 -22.69 -17.37
N ILE A 9 8.44 -23.62 -17.11
CA ILE A 9 7.15 -23.30 -16.48
C ILE A 9 7.36 -22.90 -15.02
N ILE A 10 8.26 -23.60 -14.30
CA ILE A 10 8.64 -23.21 -12.94
C ILE A 10 9.26 -21.80 -12.93
N SER A 11 10.14 -21.52 -13.90
CA SER A 11 10.77 -20.21 -14.07
C SER A 11 9.73 -19.12 -14.32
N GLU A 12 8.79 -19.34 -15.24
CA GLU A 12 7.75 -18.35 -15.58
C GLU A 12 6.79 -18.10 -14.41
N ILE A 13 6.43 -19.14 -13.65
CA ILE A 13 5.58 -19.02 -12.46
C ILE A 13 6.30 -18.21 -11.36
N LEU A 14 7.61 -18.42 -11.17
CA LEU A 14 8.36 -17.85 -10.05
C LEU A 14 9.02 -16.51 -10.39
N ALA A 15 9.20 -16.20 -11.68
CA ALA A 15 9.82 -14.98 -12.16
C ALA A 15 9.14 -13.70 -11.63
N PRO A 16 7.80 -13.55 -11.60
CA PRO A 16 7.17 -12.33 -11.06
C PRO A 16 7.49 -12.05 -9.59
N ILE A 17 7.82 -13.08 -8.82
CA ILE A 17 8.12 -12.98 -7.38
C ILE A 17 9.61 -12.75 -7.15
N LEU A 18 10.47 -13.38 -7.95
CA LEU A 18 11.93 -13.35 -7.80
C LEU A 18 12.58 -12.20 -8.58
N ARG A 19 12.01 -11.76 -9.69
CA ARG A 19 12.56 -10.69 -10.51
C ARG A 19 12.29 -9.33 -9.89
N VAL A 20 13.28 -8.48 -10.01
CA VAL A 20 13.18 -7.05 -9.69
C VAL A 20 12.93 -6.30 -11.00
N PRO A 21 11.80 -5.59 -11.15
CA PRO A 21 11.55 -4.74 -12.31
C PRO A 21 12.67 -3.72 -12.52
N ASP A 22 13.02 -3.43 -13.78
CA ASP A 22 14.13 -2.52 -14.09
C ASP A 22 13.86 -1.11 -13.55
N GLU A 23 12.59 -0.69 -13.53
CA GLU A 23 12.14 0.59 -12.97
C GLU A 23 12.43 0.66 -11.48
N HIS A 24 12.23 -0.44 -10.75
CA HIS A 24 12.56 -0.50 -9.33
C HIS A 24 14.07 -0.50 -9.10
N PHE A 25 14.83 -1.27 -9.89
CA PHE A 25 16.29 -1.31 -9.78
C PHE A 25 16.92 0.05 -10.08
N SER A 26 16.45 0.73 -11.12
CA SER A 26 16.94 2.03 -11.58
C SER A 26 16.39 3.22 -10.79
N HIS A 27 15.49 3.01 -9.81
CA HIS A 27 14.90 4.07 -9.01
C HIS A 27 15.95 4.79 -8.17
N THR A 28 16.31 6.02 -8.55
CA THR A 28 17.38 6.82 -7.92
C THR A 28 16.91 7.67 -6.75
N ALA A 29 15.59 7.89 -6.63
CA ALA A 29 15.03 8.69 -5.54
C ALA A 29 15.04 7.89 -4.22
N MET A 30 15.74 8.44 -3.23
CA MET A 30 15.94 7.76 -1.94
C MET A 30 14.68 7.81 -1.06
N ASP A 31 13.86 8.85 -1.18
CA ASP A 31 12.64 9.07 -0.37
C ASP A 31 11.51 8.07 -0.66
N SER A 32 11.62 7.32 -1.75
CA SER A 32 10.59 6.44 -2.28
C SER A 32 11.18 5.11 -2.75
N ASN A 33 12.18 4.61 -2.01
CA ASN A 33 12.93 3.43 -2.40
C ASN A 33 12.01 2.18 -2.41
N PRO A 34 11.81 1.51 -3.55
CA PRO A 34 10.91 0.35 -3.64
C PRO A 34 11.36 -0.84 -2.76
N PHE A 35 12.64 -0.88 -2.38
CA PHE A 35 13.24 -1.91 -1.55
C PHE A 35 13.26 -1.56 -0.06
N ALA A 36 12.78 -0.38 0.32
CA ALA A 36 12.61 0.03 1.71
C ALA A 36 11.58 -0.80 2.46
N THR A 37 10.50 -1.17 1.76
CA THR A 37 9.42 -1.94 2.36
C THR A 37 9.91 -3.33 2.75
N GLY A 38 9.67 -3.73 4.01
CA GLY A 38 10.06 -5.03 4.56
C GLY A 38 9.32 -6.18 3.89
N ARG A 39 9.67 -6.49 2.65
CA ARG A 39 9.20 -7.70 1.97
C ARG A 39 9.86 -8.90 2.63
N LYS A 40 9.09 -9.98 2.79
CA LYS A 40 9.66 -11.26 3.18
C LYS A 40 10.75 -11.63 2.17
N SER A 41 11.90 -12.08 2.65
CA SER A 41 12.98 -12.57 1.79
C SER A 41 12.41 -13.63 0.86
N THR A 42 12.63 -13.52 -0.44
CA THR A 42 12.14 -14.52 -1.41
C THR A 42 12.96 -15.81 -1.38
N SER A 43 14.02 -15.89 -0.56
CA SER A 43 14.87 -17.06 -0.43
C SER A 43 14.16 -18.31 0.10
N TYR A 44 13.01 -18.18 0.79
CA TYR A 44 12.25 -19.35 1.24
C TYR A 44 11.72 -20.19 0.06
N LEU A 45 11.56 -19.60 -1.12
CA LEU A 45 11.13 -20.33 -2.33
C LEU A 45 12.16 -21.39 -2.72
N LEU A 46 13.45 -21.17 -2.43
CA LEU A 46 14.51 -22.13 -2.71
C LEU A 46 14.45 -23.37 -1.80
N ARG A 47 13.67 -23.32 -0.71
CA ARG A 47 13.51 -24.42 0.25
C ARG A 47 12.36 -25.37 -0.08
N VAL A 48 11.62 -25.13 -1.16
CA VAL A 48 10.43 -25.92 -1.51
C VAL A 48 10.81 -27.31 -2.03
N CYS A 49 11.63 -27.39 -3.08
CA CYS A 49 12.16 -28.65 -3.62
C CYS A 49 13.44 -28.41 -4.43
N LYS A 50 14.12 -29.49 -4.84
CA LYS A 50 15.37 -29.41 -5.62
C LYS A 50 15.19 -28.71 -6.97
N ALA A 51 14.06 -28.91 -7.66
CA ALA A 51 13.79 -28.24 -8.93
C ALA A 51 13.64 -26.73 -8.74
N TRP A 52 12.92 -26.29 -7.70
CA TRP A 52 12.80 -24.87 -7.36
C TRP A 52 14.14 -24.29 -6.94
N LEU A 53 14.94 -24.99 -6.12
CA LEU A 53 16.29 -24.54 -5.80
C LEU A 53 17.12 -24.30 -7.08
N ARG A 54 17.14 -25.27 -8.00
CA ARG A 54 17.88 -25.19 -9.27
C ARG A 54 17.41 -24.03 -10.15
N VAL A 55 16.10 -23.90 -10.36
CA VAL A 55 15.51 -22.88 -11.25
C VAL A 55 15.55 -21.47 -10.62
N CYS A 56 15.27 -21.35 -9.32
CA CYS A 56 15.20 -20.08 -8.63
C CYS A 56 16.55 -19.47 -8.31
N THR A 57 17.61 -20.26 -8.13
CA THR A 57 18.94 -19.74 -7.78
C THR A 57 19.43 -18.68 -8.79
N PRO A 58 19.49 -18.94 -10.10
CA PRO A 58 19.91 -17.93 -11.06
C PRO A 58 18.95 -16.72 -11.10
N LEU A 59 17.64 -16.92 -10.93
CA LEU A 59 16.67 -15.83 -10.88
C LEU A 59 16.85 -14.93 -9.65
N LEU A 60 17.15 -15.52 -8.48
CA LEU A 60 17.36 -14.83 -7.22
C LEU A 60 18.66 -14.00 -7.24
N TYR A 61 19.74 -14.57 -7.80
CA TYR A 61 21.03 -13.89 -7.88
C TYR A 61 21.14 -12.92 -9.06
N ASN A 62 20.20 -12.95 -10.02
CA ASN A 62 20.23 -12.07 -11.18
C ASN A 62 20.30 -10.58 -10.81
N VAL A 63 19.51 -10.18 -9.80
CA VAL A 63 19.48 -8.81 -9.26
C VAL A 63 19.77 -8.84 -7.77
N VAL A 64 20.95 -8.37 -7.38
CA VAL A 64 21.40 -8.30 -5.99
C VAL A 64 21.26 -6.87 -5.47
N ILE A 65 20.65 -6.71 -4.30
CA ILE A 65 20.45 -5.43 -3.65
C ILE A 65 21.05 -5.47 -2.24
N LEU A 66 22.11 -4.69 -2.03
CA LEU A 66 22.86 -4.60 -0.77
C LEU A 66 22.55 -3.27 -0.08
N ARG A 67 21.91 -3.32 1.08
CA ARG A 67 21.47 -2.14 1.87
C ARG A 67 21.99 -2.17 3.30
N SER A 68 22.84 -3.14 3.61
CA SER A 68 23.43 -3.32 4.94
C SER A 68 24.71 -4.14 4.88
N THR A 69 25.59 -3.91 5.84
CA THR A 69 26.82 -4.69 6.04
C THR A 69 26.55 -6.17 6.26
N ALA A 70 25.43 -6.53 6.92
CA ALA A 70 25.04 -7.92 7.12
C ALA A 70 24.70 -8.62 5.80
N GLN A 71 23.95 -7.96 4.89
CA GLN A 71 23.67 -8.50 3.56
C GLN A 71 24.95 -8.67 2.74
N ALA A 72 25.83 -7.66 2.73
CA ALA A 72 27.11 -7.75 2.03
C ALA A 72 27.97 -8.91 2.56
N LYS A 73 28.08 -9.07 3.88
CA LYS A 73 28.81 -10.20 4.48
C LYS A 73 28.16 -11.56 4.20
N SER A 74 26.83 -11.63 4.21
CA SER A 74 26.11 -12.86 3.90
C SER A 74 26.32 -13.28 2.44
N LEU A 75 26.25 -12.32 1.51
CA LEU A 75 26.56 -12.57 0.11
C LEU A 75 28.03 -12.96 -0.08
N PHE A 76 28.95 -12.26 0.57
CA PHE A 76 30.36 -12.61 0.58
C PHE A 76 30.59 -14.06 1.01
N ALA A 77 30.00 -14.50 2.13
CA ALA A 77 30.12 -15.89 2.60
C ALA A 77 29.52 -16.88 1.60
N ALA A 78 28.34 -16.59 1.06
CA ALA A 78 27.70 -17.43 0.04
C ALA A 78 28.56 -17.58 -1.23
N LEU A 79 29.23 -16.50 -1.67
CA LEU A 79 30.13 -16.51 -2.82
C LEU A 79 31.48 -17.16 -2.52
N GLN A 80 31.93 -17.15 -1.26
CA GLN A 80 33.12 -17.91 -0.86
C GLN A 80 32.86 -19.41 -0.93
N GLU A 81 31.68 -19.84 -0.48
CA GLU A 81 31.28 -21.26 -0.50
C GLU A 81 30.90 -21.72 -1.92
N ASN A 82 30.26 -20.87 -2.72
CA ASN A 82 29.75 -21.19 -4.05
C ASN A 82 30.09 -20.05 -5.05
N PRO A 83 31.35 -19.97 -5.52
CA PRO A 83 31.79 -18.89 -6.39
C PRO A 83 30.99 -18.75 -7.70
N GLU A 84 30.42 -19.84 -8.20
CA GLU A 84 29.59 -19.88 -9.42
C GLU A 84 28.33 -19.03 -9.31
N PHE A 85 27.81 -18.78 -8.10
CA PHE A 85 26.66 -17.89 -7.93
C PHE A 85 26.95 -16.45 -8.35
N GLY A 86 28.22 -16.05 -8.29
CA GLY A 86 28.66 -14.73 -8.74
C GLY A 86 28.46 -14.53 -10.25
N ALA A 87 28.54 -15.59 -11.05
CA ALA A 87 28.32 -15.52 -12.50
C ALA A 87 26.85 -15.21 -12.86
N PHE A 88 25.90 -15.50 -11.96
CA PHE A 88 24.48 -15.18 -12.16
C PHE A 88 24.16 -13.70 -11.89
N ILE A 89 25.02 -12.98 -11.18
CA ILE A 89 24.79 -11.57 -10.83
C ILE A 89 24.98 -10.70 -12.08
N LYS A 90 23.88 -10.13 -12.58
CA LYS A 90 23.88 -9.21 -13.73
C LYS A 90 23.64 -7.77 -13.29
N LYS A 91 22.78 -7.57 -12.29
CA LYS A 91 22.48 -6.26 -11.72
C LYS A 91 22.86 -6.21 -10.24
N LEU A 92 23.66 -5.22 -9.87
CA LEU A 92 24.13 -5.04 -8.50
C LEU A 92 23.80 -3.62 -8.01
N ARG A 93 22.98 -3.53 -6.98
CA ARG A 93 22.63 -2.27 -6.32
C ARG A 93 23.27 -2.20 -4.94
N VAL A 94 24.09 -1.17 -4.72
CA VAL A 94 24.86 -0.98 -3.50
C VAL A 94 24.45 0.34 -2.83
N GLU A 95 23.78 0.24 -1.69
CA GLU A 95 23.35 1.37 -0.87
C GLU A 95 24.22 1.52 0.39
N GLY A 96 25.54 1.58 0.20
CA GLY A 96 26.53 1.71 1.29
C GLY A 96 27.96 1.39 0.86
N GLY A 97 28.93 1.59 1.76
CA GLY A 97 30.35 1.32 1.48
C GLY A 97 30.78 -0.13 1.73
N PHE A 98 30.16 -0.80 2.71
CA PHE A 98 30.34 -2.20 3.15
C PHE A 98 31.78 -2.77 3.26
N GLY A 99 32.82 -1.92 3.15
CA GLY A 99 34.22 -2.28 3.36
C GLY A 99 34.73 -3.38 2.42
N ALA A 100 35.68 -4.19 2.91
CA ALA A 100 36.41 -5.18 2.13
C ALA A 100 35.54 -6.28 1.48
N SER A 101 34.36 -6.57 2.03
CA SER A 101 33.45 -7.57 1.45
C SER A 101 33.06 -7.22 0.01
N MET A 102 32.96 -5.93 -0.33
CA MET A 102 32.61 -5.49 -1.69
C MET A 102 33.68 -5.84 -2.72
N HIS A 103 34.96 -5.82 -2.34
CA HIS A 103 36.04 -6.17 -3.28
C HIS A 103 35.88 -7.61 -3.75
N TYR A 104 35.66 -8.54 -2.82
CA TYR A 104 35.49 -9.95 -3.15
C TYR A 104 34.18 -10.21 -3.92
N ILE A 105 33.07 -9.59 -3.51
CA ILE A 105 31.78 -9.72 -4.24
C ILE A 105 31.95 -9.29 -5.70
N LEU A 106 32.57 -8.13 -5.96
CA LEU A 106 32.80 -7.63 -7.31
C LEU A 106 33.76 -8.52 -8.10
N LYS A 107 34.79 -9.09 -7.45
CA LYS A 107 35.69 -10.07 -8.06
C LYS A 107 34.98 -11.35 -8.50
N CYS A 108 34.01 -11.83 -7.72
CA CYS A 108 33.21 -13.01 -8.04
C CYS A 108 32.07 -12.72 -9.03
N ALA A 109 31.73 -11.45 -9.26
CA ALA A 109 30.61 -11.03 -10.12
C ALA A 109 31.09 -10.33 -11.41
N PRO A 110 31.86 -11.00 -12.28
CA PRO A 110 32.42 -10.38 -13.49
C PRO A 110 31.33 -10.00 -14.52
N ASN A 111 30.13 -10.57 -14.39
CA ASN A 111 29.02 -10.40 -15.31
C ASN A 111 28.08 -9.24 -14.97
N VAL A 112 28.46 -8.38 -14.02
CA VAL A 112 27.66 -7.20 -13.66
C VAL A 112 27.63 -6.22 -14.83
N THR A 113 26.48 -6.15 -15.50
CA THR A 113 26.18 -5.21 -16.59
C THR A 113 25.56 -3.92 -16.06
N ASP A 114 24.97 -3.96 -14.87
CA ASP A 114 24.21 -2.86 -14.29
C ASP A 114 24.63 -2.63 -12.85
N ILE A 115 25.17 -1.45 -12.58
CA ILE A 115 25.58 -1.09 -11.23
C ILE A 115 24.86 0.16 -10.74
N PHE A 116 24.22 0.06 -9.58
CA PHE A 116 23.68 1.18 -8.85
C PHE A 116 24.54 1.47 -7.63
N LEU A 117 24.97 2.72 -7.47
CA LEU A 117 25.77 3.18 -6.33
C LEU A 117 25.05 4.33 -5.62
N SER A 118 24.75 4.15 -4.34
CA SER A 118 24.30 5.26 -3.49
C SER A 118 25.50 6.05 -2.98
N LEU A 119 25.43 7.37 -3.12
CA LEU A 119 26.42 8.31 -2.59
C LEU A 119 26.06 8.76 -1.16
N HIS A 120 25.00 8.21 -0.58
CA HIS A 120 24.65 8.36 0.84
C HIS A 120 25.45 7.36 1.70
N LEU A 121 26.74 7.62 1.86
CA LEU A 121 27.70 6.68 2.46
C LEU A 121 27.99 7.02 3.92
N SER A 122 27.94 6.01 4.79
CA SER A 122 28.36 6.12 6.20
C SER A 122 29.52 5.18 6.58
N ASP A 123 29.84 4.22 5.72
CA ASP A 123 30.90 3.22 5.93
C ASP A 123 32.06 3.42 4.94
N SER A 124 33.19 2.76 5.19
CA SER A 124 34.35 2.74 4.29
C SER A 124 34.00 2.20 2.90
N VAL A 125 34.47 2.90 1.87
CA VAL A 125 34.33 2.54 0.44
C VAL A 125 35.53 1.80 -0.11
N SER A 126 36.53 1.47 0.71
CA SER A 126 37.78 0.83 0.28
C SER A 126 37.58 -0.41 -0.60
N GLY A 127 36.62 -1.27 -0.26
CA GLY A 127 36.33 -2.45 -1.08
C GLY A 127 35.65 -2.13 -2.41
N LEU A 128 34.85 -1.05 -2.49
CA LEU A 128 34.32 -0.56 -3.76
C LEU A 128 35.46 -0.01 -4.63
N VAL A 129 36.34 0.81 -4.05
CA VAL A 129 37.49 1.40 -4.77
C VAL A 129 38.38 0.31 -5.39
N LEU A 130 38.61 -0.78 -4.66
CA LEU A 130 39.40 -1.91 -5.14
C LEU A 130 38.62 -2.82 -6.12
N GLY A 131 37.32 -2.99 -5.90
CA GLY A 131 36.50 -3.94 -6.67
C GLY A 131 35.93 -3.39 -7.97
N LEU A 132 35.53 -2.13 -8.03
CA LEU A 132 34.93 -1.53 -9.24
C LEU A 132 35.82 -1.64 -10.50
N PRO A 133 37.17 -1.54 -10.43
CA PRO A 133 38.04 -1.79 -11.59
C PRO A 133 37.92 -3.18 -12.23
N VAL A 134 37.39 -4.18 -11.52
CA VAL A 134 37.36 -5.58 -12.00
C VAL A 134 36.09 -5.91 -12.79
N ILE A 135 35.08 -5.03 -12.77
CA ILE A 135 33.83 -5.17 -13.52
C ILE A 135 33.79 -4.22 -14.72
N LYS A 136 32.88 -4.50 -15.66
CA LYS A 136 32.70 -3.73 -16.90
C LYS A 136 31.21 -3.45 -17.14
N PRO A 137 30.59 -2.54 -16.38
CA PRO A 137 29.16 -2.28 -16.49
C PRO A 137 28.81 -1.54 -17.79
N ASN A 138 27.61 -1.81 -18.30
CA ASN A 138 26.99 -1.12 -19.42
C ASN A 138 26.15 0.07 -18.94
N ARG A 139 25.54 -0.04 -17.75
CA ARG A 139 24.71 1.00 -17.14
C ARG A 139 25.19 1.33 -15.72
N LEU A 140 25.41 2.61 -15.46
CA LEU A 140 25.73 3.15 -14.14
C LEU A 140 24.56 4.00 -13.63
N PHE A 141 24.03 3.67 -12.46
CA PHE A 141 23.01 4.44 -11.77
C PHE A 141 23.60 5.06 -10.51
N ILE A 142 23.45 6.36 -10.36
CA ILE A 142 23.87 7.08 -9.16
C ILE A 142 22.63 7.43 -8.35
N GLY A 143 22.58 6.94 -7.11
CA GLY A 143 21.60 7.33 -6.11
C GLY A 143 22.19 8.37 -5.17
N ASP A 144 21.43 9.39 -4.81
CA ASP A 144 21.92 10.45 -3.93
C ASP A 144 20.76 11.13 -3.19
N ALA A 145 21.02 11.66 -2.00
CA ALA A 145 20.01 12.28 -1.15
C ALA A 145 20.07 13.82 -1.30
N VAL A 146 19.01 14.41 -1.86
CA VAL A 146 18.87 15.84 -2.25
C VAL A 146 19.20 16.83 -1.11
N HIS A 147 19.20 16.39 0.15
CA HIS A 147 19.16 17.30 1.32
C HIS A 147 20.30 17.15 2.31
N THR A 148 21.44 16.56 1.94
CA THR A 148 22.50 16.34 2.92
C THR A 148 23.76 17.10 2.55
N GLY A 149 24.24 17.96 3.46
CA GLY A 149 25.59 18.55 3.44
C GLY A 149 26.72 17.50 3.55
N GLN A 150 26.46 16.25 3.14
CA GLN A 150 27.38 15.13 3.11
C GLN A 150 28.32 15.14 1.90
N LEU A 151 28.26 16.17 1.05
CA LEU A 151 29.18 16.35 -0.08
C LEU A 151 30.65 16.42 0.36
N ASN A 152 30.88 16.83 1.61
CA ASN A 152 32.20 16.85 2.22
C ASN A 152 32.64 15.53 2.88
N ASN A 153 31.84 14.47 2.79
CA ASN A 153 32.20 13.17 3.33
C ASN A 153 33.41 12.59 2.57
N LYS A 154 34.48 12.28 3.30
CA LYS A 154 35.72 11.67 2.76
C LYS A 154 35.43 10.45 1.89
N HIS A 155 34.51 9.57 2.30
CA HIS A 155 34.17 8.36 1.57
C HIS A 155 33.44 8.64 0.26
N VAL A 156 32.61 9.69 0.22
CA VAL A 156 31.93 10.12 -1.02
C VAL A 156 32.95 10.68 -2.00
N LYS A 157 33.87 11.54 -1.53
CA LYS A 157 34.97 12.08 -2.36
C LYS A 157 35.88 10.97 -2.89
N GLU A 158 36.22 10.00 -2.04
CA GLU A 158 37.05 8.84 -2.42
C GLU A 158 36.36 7.98 -3.49
N LEU A 159 35.07 7.70 -3.34
CA LEU A 159 34.31 6.94 -4.34
C LEU A 159 34.14 7.72 -5.65
N ILE A 160 33.84 9.03 -5.58
CA ILE A 160 33.76 9.93 -6.74
C ILE A 160 35.08 9.92 -7.51
N GLY A 161 36.22 10.13 -6.84
CA GLY A 161 37.53 10.12 -7.48
C GLY A 161 37.87 8.76 -8.10
N CYS A 162 37.46 7.66 -7.46
CA CYS A 162 37.58 6.33 -8.05
C CYS A 162 36.76 6.20 -9.35
N LEU A 163 35.49 6.62 -9.35
CA LEU A 163 34.62 6.56 -10.53
C LEU A 163 35.16 7.44 -11.68
N GLU A 164 35.70 8.63 -11.36
CA GLU A 164 36.38 9.51 -12.32
C GLU A 164 37.65 8.91 -12.91
N GLY A 165 38.34 8.02 -12.19
CA GLY A 165 39.47 7.24 -12.71
C GLY A 165 39.04 6.01 -13.51
N LEU A 166 37.84 5.48 -13.26
CA LEU A 166 37.32 4.25 -13.88
C LEU A 166 36.61 4.46 -15.19
N ALA A 167 35.85 5.54 -15.31
CA ALA A 167 35.89 6.39 -16.48
C ALA A 167 36.48 5.79 -17.76
N SER A 168 37.80 5.91 -17.93
CA SER A 168 38.57 5.49 -19.09
C SER A 168 38.56 3.97 -19.29
N LYS A 169 38.59 3.20 -18.20
CA LYS A 169 38.53 1.73 -18.25
C LYS A 169 37.15 1.21 -18.65
N TRP A 170 36.08 1.93 -18.30
CA TRP A 170 34.71 1.57 -18.62
C TRP A 170 34.26 2.11 -19.99
N GLN A 171 35.04 2.95 -20.65
CA GLN A 171 34.68 3.60 -21.93
C GLN A 171 34.25 2.63 -23.04
N GLU A 172 34.75 1.40 -23.03
CA GLU A 172 34.39 0.40 -24.05
C GLU A 172 32.97 -0.14 -23.89
N ASN A 173 32.43 -0.18 -22.65
CA ASN A 173 31.18 -0.85 -22.34
C ASN A 173 30.09 0.08 -21.79
N LEU A 174 30.46 1.15 -21.07
CA LEU A 174 29.50 2.04 -20.41
C LEU A 174 28.74 2.89 -21.42
N THR A 175 27.50 2.52 -21.71
CA THR A 175 26.63 3.21 -22.67
C THR A 175 25.65 4.16 -22.01
N THR A 176 25.26 3.88 -20.75
CA THR A 176 24.20 4.62 -20.06
C THR A 176 24.64 5.07 -18.68
N VAL A 177 24.39 6.33 -18.36
CA VAL A 177 24.57 6.87 -17.01
C VAL A 177 23.29 7.56 -16.54
N VAL A 178 22.80 7.19 -15.36
CA VAL A 178 21.62 7.79 -14.75
C VAL A 178 22.04 8.53 -13.49
N PHE A 179 21.76 9.83 -13.45
CA PHE A 179 22.02 10.67 -12.28
C PHE A 179 20.72 10.91 -11.51
N PRO A 180 20.78 11.16 -10.20
CA PRO A 180 19.60 11.45 -9.39
C PRO A 180 19.18 12.92 -9.47
N TYR A 181 20.09 13.82 -9.91
CA TYR A 181 19.87 15.26 -10.07
C TYR A 181 21.13 15.95 -10.62
N LEU A 182 20.97 17.21 -11.05
CA LEU A 182 22.04 18.12 -11.46
C LEU A 182 22.27 19.20 -10.40
N HIS A 183 22.99 18.88 -9.33
CA HIS A 183 23.46 19.91 -8.39
C HIS A 183 24.76 20.55 -8.89
N ALA A 184 24.88 21.87 -8.72
CA ALA A 184 26.06 22.64 -9.12
C ALA A 184 27.37 22.05 -8.55
N GLU A 185 27.35 21.62 -7.28
CA GLU A 185 28.50 21.04 -6.59
C GLU A 185 28.98 19.70 -7.17
N ARG A 186 28.14 18.99 -7.94
CA ARG A 186 28.50 17.73 -8.60
C ARG A 186 28.71 17.86 -10.10
N GLN A 187 28.74 19.08 -10.63
CA GLN A 187 28.91 19.30 -12.06
C GLN A 187 30.23 18.74 -12.58
N ALA A 188 31.34 18.94 -11.86
CA ALA A 188 32.64 18.42 -12.26
C ALA A 188 32.59 16.90 -12.40
N PHE A 189 32.03 16.22 -11.40
CA PHE A 189 31.85 14.77 -11.41
C PHE A 189 31.00 14.27 -12.58
N VAL A 190 29.83 14.87 -12.82
CA VAL A 190 28.95 14.52 -13.93
C VAL A 190 29.67 14.72 -15.27
N THR A 191 30.33 15.87 -15.43
CA THR A 191 31.10 16.25 -16.62
C THR A 191 32.24 15.28 -16.88
N ASN A 192 32.94 14.87 -15.82
CA ASN A 192 34.03 13.92 -15.86
C ASN A 192 33.49 12.55 -16.28
N ILE A 193 32.48 12.00 -15.60
CA ILE A 193 31.92 10.67 -15.92
C ILE A 193 31.36 10.55 -17.35
N ILE A 194 30.82 11.63 -17.91
CA ILE A 194 30.28 11.62 -19.27
C ILE A 194 31.44 11.68 -20.28
N PHE A 195 32.13 10.55 -20.46
CA PHE A 195 33.21 10.42 -21.44
C PHE A 195 32.68 10.29 -22.88
N ALA A 196 33.60 10.34 -23.85
CA ALA A 196 33.36 10.34 -25.29
C ALA A 196 32.59 9.12 -25.87
N ARG A 197 32.13 8.17 -25.05
CA ARG A 197 31.36 6.99 -25.52
C ARG A 197 30.05 6.75 -24.78
N VAL A 198 29.72 7.52 -23.74
CA VAL A 198 28.39 7.44 -23.14
C VAL A 198 27.38 7.91 -24.18
N LYS A 199 26.43 7.05 -24.52
CA LYS A 199 25.41 7.32 -25.55
C LYS A 199 24.16 7.92 -24.92
N THR A 200 23.80 7.45 -23.74
CA THR A 200 22.57 7.84 -23.05
C THR A 200 22.87 8.40 -21.66
N VAL A 201 22.34 9.58 -21.36
CA VAL A 201 22.36 10.13 -20.00
C VAL A 201 20.94 10.38 -19.54
N SER A 202 20.58 9.97 -18.33
CA SER A 202 19.23 10.17 -17.80
C SER A 202 19.24 10.99 -16.51
N PHE A 203 18.31 11.93 -16.42
CA PHE A 203 18.11 12.81 -15.26
C PHE A 203 16.63 12.79 -14.86
N PRO A 204 16.29 12.54 -13.59
CA PRO A 204 15.01 12.97 -13.05
C PRO A 204 15.03 14.49 -12.98
N LEU A 205 14.05 15.11 -13.61
CA LEU A 205 13.91 16.54 -13.62
C LEU A 205 12.58 16.86 -12.99
N ASP A 206 12.68 17.43 -11.80
CA ASP A 206 11.56 18.06 -11.15
C ASP A 206 11.51 19.52 -11.58
N ILE A 207 10.78 19.77 -12.66
CA ILE A 207 10.56 21.10 -13.21
C ILE A 207 9.07 21.31 -13.38
N ASP A 208 8.64 22.55 -13.17
CA ASP A 208 7.34 22.97 -13.64
C ASP A 208 7.37 23.12 -15.18
N SER A 209 6.22 23.05 -15.84
CA SER A 209 6.14 23.21 -17.31
C SER A 209 6.60 24.60 -17.77
N SER A 210 6.70 25.57 -16.85
CA SER A 210 7.24 26.90 -17.10
C SER A 210 8.76 27.00 -17.08
N ASP A 211 9.47 26.08 -16.41
CA ASP A 211 10.92 26.20 -16.21
C ASP A 211 11.68 25.78 -17.48
N PRO A 212 12.72 26.51 -17.91
CA PRO A 212 13.57 26.07 -19.00
C PRO A 212 14.38 24.83 -18.60
N ILE A 213 14.68 23.97 -19.58
CA ILE A 213 15.64 22.88 -19.37
C ILE A 213 16.98 23.49 -18.91
N PRO A 214 17.56 23.03 -17.78
CA PRO A 214 18.81 23.57 -17.28
C PRO A 214 19.90 23.57 -18.36
N GLN A 215 20.59 24.70 -18.54
CA GLN A 215 21.63 24.89 -19.57
C GLN A 215 22.66 23.75 -19.59
N ARG A 216 22.97 23.17 -18.44
CA ARG A 216 23.89 22.04 -18.32
C ARG A 216 23.43 20.76 -19.01
N ILE A 217 22.12 20.47 -19.01
CA ILE A 217 21.58 19.34 -19.78
C ILE A 217 21.83 19.56 -21.27
N LEU A 218 21.71 20.81 -21.72
CA LEU A 218 21.95 21.19 -23.10
C LEU A 218 23.44 21.11 -23.46
N GLU A 219 24.34 21.52 -22.57
CA GLU A 219 25.79 21.32 -22.72
C GLU A 219 26.18 19.83 -22.83
N ILE A 220 25.49 18.97 -22.08
CA ILE A 220 25.67 17.51 -22.18
C ILE A 220 25.14 17.02 -23.54
N ALA A 221 23.98 17.50 -23.98
CA ALA A 221 23.41 17.15 -25.28
C ALA A 221 24.28 17.61 -26.47
N ASP A 222 25.06 18.70 -26.31
CA ASP A 222 25.97 19.22 -27.34
C ASP A 222 27.19 18.31 -27.57
N ARG A 223 27.51 17.40 -26.63
CA ARG A 223 28.58 16.43 -26.82
C ARG A 223 28.26 15.48 -27.96
N SER A 224 29.22 15.29 -28.87
CA SER A 224 29.06 14.45 -30.07
C SER A 224 28.78 12.98 -29.76
N ALA A 225 29.34 12.48 -28.66
CA ALA A 225 29.14 11.11 -28.17
C ALA A 225 27.70 10.80 -27.72
N ILE A 226 27.00 11.83 -27.23
CA ILE A 226 25.68 11.69 -26.63
C ILE A 226 24.64 11.61 -27.73
N GLN A 227 23.94 10.48 -27.77
CA GLN A 227 22.85 10.19 -28.69
C GLN A 227 21.50 10.51 -28.06
N THR A 228 21.35 10.28 -26.76
CA THR A 228 20.10 10.47 -26.05
C THR A 228 20.31 11.08 -24.68
N VAL A 229 19.53 12.10 -24.35
CA VAL A 229 19.42 12.65 -23.01
C VAL A 229 17.98 12.45 -22.55
N GLU A 230 17.80 11.54 -21.60
CA GLU A 230 16.51 11.21 -21.02
C GLU A 230 16.17 12.16 -19.88
N ILE A 231 15.04 12.85 -20.00
CA ILE A 231 14.48 13.68 -18.94
C ILE A 231 13.29 12.93 -18.36
N ARG A 232 13.44 12.44 -17.13
CA ARG A 232 12.41 11.73 -16.38
C ARG A 232 11.58 12.73 -15.60
N THR A 233 10.34 12.96 -16.00
CA THR A 233 9.48 14.00 -15.42
C THR A 233 8.04 13.51 -15.23
N PRO A 234 7.32 14.03 -14.22
CA PRO A 234 5.89 13.80 -14.05
C PRO A 234 5.01 14.58 -15.03
N LEU A 235 5.59 15.42 -15.90
CA LEU A 235 4.84 16.23 -16.87
C LEU A 235 4.02 15.36 -17.84
N SER A 236 2.89 15.91 -18.29
CA SER A 236 2.10 15.31 -19.37
C SER A 236 2.93 15.24 -20.66
N ALA A 237 2.53 14.37 -21.60
CA ALA A 237 3.20 14.28 -22.90
C ALA A 237 3.17 15.62 -23.68
N GLU A 238 2.12 16.42 -23.50
CA GLU A 238 1.98 17.73 -24.14
C GLU A 238 2.93 18.77 -23.52
N ASP A 239 2.95 18.89 -22.20
CA ASP A 239 3.85 19.81 -21.49
C ASP A 239 5.32 19.47 -21.74
N ALA A 240 5.62 18.18 -21.79
CA ALA A 240 6.92 17.64 -22.16
C ALA A 240 7.34 18.12 -23.56
N GLU A 241 6.45 18.00 -24.55
CA GLU A 241 6.75 18.40 -25.92
C GLU A 241 6.93 19.91 -26.06
N GLN A 242 6.14 20.70 -25.32
CA GLN A 242 6.31 22.14 -25.25
C GLN A 242 7.68 22.52 -24.67
N LEU A 243 8.11 21.83 -23.61
CA LEU A 243 9.40 22.06 -22.97
C LEU A 243 10.57 21.84 -23.93
N VAL A 244 10.55 20.76 -24.73
CA VAL A 244 11.60 20.46 -25.73
C VAL A 244 11.55 21.43 -26.90
N SER A 245 10.37 21.97 -27.23
CA SER A 245 10.18 22.88 -28.36
C SER A 245 10.67 24.31 -28.10
N ARG A 246 10.93 24.69 -26.84
CA ARG A 246 11.40 26.04 -26.48
C ARG A 246 12.91 26.21 -26.76
N PRO A 247 13.37 27.36 -27.27
CA PRO A 247 14.79 27.69 -27.30
C PRO A 247 15.38 27.76 -25.88
N PRO A 248 16.60 27.24 -25.62
CA PRO A 248 17.54 26.64 -26.58
C PRO A 248 17.37 25.11 -26.75
N ALA A 249 16.43 24.47 -26.05
CA ALA A 249 16.22 23.02 -26.08
C ALA A 249 15.87 22.48 -27.48
N SER A 250 15.16 23.28 -28.28
CA SER A 250 14.76 22.91 -29.65
C SER A 250 15.93 22.53 -30.56
N LYS A 251 17.14 23.08 -30.34
CA LYS A 251 18.37 22.70 -31.05
C LYS A 251 18.71 21.21 -30.85
N TYR A 252 18.31 20.63 -29.72
CA TYR A 252 18.66 19.27 -29.30
C TYR A 252 17.47 18.29 -29.37
N ARG A 253 16.38 18.65 -30.05
CA ARG A 253 15.15 17.83 -30.12
C ARG A 253 15.39 16.38 -30.53
N SER A 254 16.36 16.11 -31.40
CA SER A 254 16.70 14.74 -31.83
C SER A 254 17.42 13.91 -30.76
N LYS A 255 18.03 14.57 -29.77
CA LYS A 255 18.75 13.93 -28.66
C LYS A 255 17.93 13.93 -27.37
N LEU A 256 17.07 14.91 -27.14
CA LEU A 256 16.26 14.99 -25.93
C LEU A 256 15.09 14.01 -26.01
N ARG A 257 15.00 13.10 -25.03
CA ARG A 257 13.88 12.15 -24.90
C ARG A 257 13.20 12.37 -23.56
N ILE A 258 11.92 12.72 -23.55
CA ILE A 258 11.18 12.80 -22.30
C ILE A 258 10.60 11.42 -21.98
N VAL A 259 10.94 10.92 -20.80
CA VAL A 259 10.41 9.69 -20.25
C VAL A 259 9.39 10.08 -19.19
N HIS A 260 8.12 9.90 -19.50
CA HIS A 260 7.07 10.12 -18.51
C HIS A 260 7.24 9.08 -17.41
N VAL A 261 7.59 9.54 -16.22
CA VAL A 261 7.50 8.72 -15.02
C VAL A 261 6.13 8.99 -14.44
N ALA A 262 5.28 7.96 -14.36
CA ALA A 262 4.00 8.10 -13.69
C ALA A 262 4.27 8.77 -12.34
N SER A 263 3.74 9.98 -12.16
CA SER A 263 4.04 10.78 -11.00
C SER A 263 3.63 9.94 -9.80
N THR A 264 4.59 9.41 -9.04
CA THR A 264 4.29 9.04 -7.67
C THR A 264 3.90 10.36 -7.04
N PRO A 265 2.62 10.60 -6.69
CA PRO A 265 2.18 11.89 -6.18
C PRO A 265 3.18 12.32 -5.12
N ARG A 266 3.85 13.44 -5.40
CA ARG A 266 4.85 14.00 -4.48
C ARG A 266 4.17 14.12 -3.14
N VAL A 267 4.63 13.31 -2.19
CA VAL A 267 4.21 13.43 -0.81
C VAL A 267 4.86 14.70 -0.28
N ARG A 268 4.29 15.87 -0.61
CA ARG A 268 4.51 17.11 0.14
C ARG A 268 3.94 16.87 1.54
N SER A 269 4.68 16.16 2.40
CA SER A 269 4.46 16.05 3.84
C SER A 269 2.99 15.90 4.30
N ARG A 270 2.14 15.27 3.48
CA ARG A 270 0.71 15.04 3.74
C ARG A 270 0.37 13.61 3.33
N GLY A 271 0.79 12.68 4.17
CA GLY A 271 -0.01 11.53 4.62
C GLY A 271 -0.47 10.43 3.65
N LEU A 272 -0.28 10.53 2.33
CA LEU A 272 -0.73 9.49 1.38
C LEU A 272 0.47 8.93 0.61
N ILE A 273 0.70 7.62 0.72
CA ILE A 273 1.76 6.92 -0.02
C ILE A 273 1.12 6.39 -1.32
N PRO A 274 1.77 6.48 -2.50
CA PRO A 274 1.23 6.03 -3.78
C PRO A 274 0.96 4.53 -3.85
N GLY A 275 -0.13 4.18 -4.56
CA GLY A 275 -0.37 2.86 -5.15
C GLY A 275 0.57 2.60 -6.32
N ILE A 276 0.94 1.33 -6.51
CA ILE A 276 1.86 0.86 -7.56
C ILE A 276 1.03 0.65 -8.83
N ALA A 277 1.21 1.49 -9.84
CA ALA A 277 0.73 1.19 -11.19
C ALA A 277 1.69 0.18 -11.85
N PHE A 278 1.26 -1.07 -11.98
CA PHE A 278 1.90 -2.03 -12.90
C PHE A 278 1.42 -1.72 -14.32
N ALA A 279 2.07 -0.76 -14.96
CA ALA A 279 1.93 -0.51 -16.39
C ALA A 279 3.30 -0.18 -17.00
N SER A 280 4.34 -0.94 -16.66
CA SER A 280 5.41 -1.16 -17.63
C SER A 280 5.09 -2.43 -18.41
N ARG A 281 4.88 -2.25 -19.71
CA ARG A 281 4.83 -3.33 -20.69
C ARG A 281 6.08 -4.18 -20.43
N PRO A 282 5.99 -5.50 -20.16
CA PRO A 282 7.19 -6.30 -20.02
C PRO A 282 8.04 -6.07 -21.26
N GLU A 283 9.31 -5.67 -21.07
CA GLU A 283 10.28 -5.75 -22.15
C GLU A 283 10.17 -7.16 -22.71
N SER A 284 9.80 -7.23 -23.99
CA SER A 284 9.55 -8.48 -24.68
C SER A 284 10.78 -9.35 -24.49
N ILE A 285 10.67 -10.38 -23.65
CA ILE A 285 11.43 -11.61 -23.90
C ILE A 285 11.15 -11.90 -25.37
N ALA A 286 12.18 -12.24 -26.14
CA ALA A 286 11.96 -12.92 -27.41
C ALA A 286 11.18 -14.19 -27.06
N ALA A 287 9.85 -14.09 -27.02
CA ALA A 287 8.98 -15.22 -26.82
C ALA A 287 9.38 -16.18 -27.93
N LEU A 288 9.85 -17.37 -27.56
CA LEU A 288 9.86 -18.47 -28.51
C LEU A 288 8.47 -18.48 -29.15
N PRO A 289 8.37 -18.64 -30.48
CA PRO A 289 7.12 -18.48 -31.21
C PRO A 289 6.07 -19.33 -30.50
N ILE A 290 5.15 -18.64 -29.80
CA ILE A 290 3.94 -19.25 -29.30
C ILE A 290 3.31 -19.82 -30.56
N ASP A 291 3.09 -21.13 -30.59
CA ASP A 291 2.36 -21.75 -31.71
C ASP A 291 1.11 -20.88 -31.93
N PRO A 292 0.98 -20.19 -33.08
CA PRO A 292 -0.14 -19.29 -33.30
C PRO A 292 -1.48 -20.04 -33.28
N ASN A 293 -1.43 -21.38 -33.32
CA ASN A 293 -2.58 -22.26 -33.22
C ASN A 293 -2.81 -22.81 -31.80
N PHE A 294 -2.01 -22.43 -30.80
CA PHE A 294 -2.27 -22.84 -29.43
C PHE A 294 -3.56 -22.19 -28.94
N ILE A 295 -4.60 -23.01 -28.82
CA ILE A 295 -5.88 -22.63 -28.22
C ILE A 295 -5.85 -23.13 -26.77
N PRO A 296 -5.75 -22.24 -25.77
CA PRO A 296 -5.78 -22.64 -24.37
C PRO A 296 -7.03 -23.47 -24.09
N LEU A 297 -6.85 -24.62 -23.43
CA LEU A 297 -7.94 -25.52 -23.04
C LEU A 297 -8.74 -26.14 -24.20
N ALA A 298 -8.19 -26.22 -25.42
CA ALA A 298 -8.89 -26.79 -26.58
C ALA A 298 -9.46 -28.21 -26.37
N ALA A 299 -8.81 -29.01 -25.53
CA ALA A 299 -9.25 -30.37 -25.20
C ALA A 299 -10.28 -30.42 -24.04
N SER A 300 -10.61 -29.29 -23.41
CA SER A 300 -11.51 -29.24 -22.25
C SER A 300 -12.97 -28.98 -22.67
N PRO A 301 -13.97 -29.53 -21.95
CA PRO A 301 -15.37 -29.20 -22.17
C PRO A 301 -15.66 -27.70 -22.00
N GLN A 302 -16.57 -27.14 -22.81
CA GLN A 302 -16.88 -25.70 -22.79
C GLN A 302 -17.29 -25.18 -21.40
N ALA A 303 -18.02 -25.99 -20.61
CA ALA A 303 -18.40 -25.61 -19.26
C ALA A 303 -17.18 -25.42 -18.33
N THR A 304 -16.15 -26.26 -18.47
CA THR A 304 -14.89 -26.12 -17.72
C THR A 304 -14.12 -24.89 -18.19
N VAL A 305 -14.09 -24.65 -19.50
CA VAL A 305 -13.47 -23.46 -20.10
C VAL A 305 -14.14 -22.18 -19.58
N ASP A 306 -15.48 -22.14 -19.60
CA ASP A 306 -16.26 -21.00 -19.09
C ASP A 306 -16.00 -20.79 -17.60
N LEU A 307 -15.93 -21.84 -16.77
CA LEU A 307 -15.65 -21.73 -15.33
C LEU A 307 -14.23 -21.24 -15.02
N VAL A 308 -13.23 -21.70 -15.79
CA VAL A 308 -11.85 -21.22 -15.66
C VAL A 308 -11.78 -19.73 -16.03
N TRP A 309 -12.38 -19.33 -17.17
CA TRP A 309 -12.41 -17.93 -17.58
C TRP A 309 -13.25 -17.07 -16.64
N GLU A 310 -14.33 -17.59 -16.08
CA GLU A 310 -15.13 -16.90 -15.05
C GLU A 310 -14.24 -16.60 -13.85
N ARG A 311 -13.45 -17.57 -13.39
CA ARG A 311 -12.55 -17.36 -12.25
C ARG A 311 -11.44 -16.37 -12.58
N VAL A 312 -10.85 -16.45 -13.77
CA VAL A 312 -9.81 -15.52 -14.24
C VAL A 312 -10.36 -14.11 -14.37
N LEU A 313 -11.51 -13.92 -15.03
CA LEU A 313 -12.16 -12.62 -15.21
C LEU A 313 -12.68 -12.07 -13.88
N PHE A 314 -13.21 -12.92 -13.00
CA PHE A 314 -13.52 -12.55 -11.63
C PHE A 314 -12.27 -11.96 -10.98
N PHE A 315 -11.12 -12.63 -11.04
CA PHE A 315 -9.89 -12.07 -10.49
C PHE A 315 -9.47 -10.81 -11.24
N ALA A 316 -9.35 -10.77 -12.56
CA ALA A 316 -8.90 -9.59 -13.30
C ALA A 316 -9.79 -8.35 -13.06
N MET A 317 -11.11 -8.52 -13.09
CA MET A 317 -12.08 -7.45 -12.86
C MET A 317 -12.25 -7.09 -11.38
N SER A 318 -12.06 -8.04 -10.47
CA SER A 318 -12.05 -7.79 -9.01
C SER A 318 -10.66 -7.38 -8.50
N SER A 319 -9.60 -7.56 -9.28
CA SER A 319 -8.21 -7.24 -8.94
C SER A 319 -7.82 -5.88 -9.47
N ALA A 320 -8.39 -5.39 -10.58
CA ALA A 320 -8.38 -3.95 -10.85
C ALA A 320 -8.93 -3.15 -9.64
N VAL A 321 -9.83 -3.80 -8.90
CA VAL A 321 -10.45 -3.35 -7.65
C VAL A 321 -9.55 -3.66 -6.41
N ALA A 322 -8.78 -4.76 -6.36
CA ALA A 322 -7.95 -5.13 -5.18
C ALA A 322 -6.44 -4.77 -5.25
N VAL A 323 -5.83 -4.78 -6.44
CA VAL A 323 -4.37 -4.65 -6.70
C VAL A 323 -3.88 -3.21 -6.52
N ALA A 324 -4.75 -2.23 -6.79
CA ALA A 324 -4.58 -0.82 -6.44
C ALA A 324 -4.00 -0.59 -5.03
N THR A 325 -4.38 -1.42 -4.05
CA THR A 325 -4.04 -1.17 -2.64
C THR A 325 -2.83 -1.93 -2.12
N GLY A 326 -2.32 -2.97 -2.82
CA GLY A 326 -1.04 -3.67 -2.53
C GLY A 326 -0.71 -4.06 -1.08
N ARG A 327 -1.65 -3.98 -0.13
CA ARG A 327 -1.36 -3.99 1.32
C ARG A 327 -2.40 -4.74 2.12
N LYS A 328 -1.96 -5.36 3.22
CA LYS A 328 -2.81 -5.89 4.30
C LYS A 328 -3.44 -4.76 5.12
N LEU A 329 -4.25 -3.91 4.50
CA LEU A 329 -5.02 -2.90 5.24
C LEU A 329 -6.19 -3.56 5.97
N SER A 330 -6.59 -3.00 7.12
CA SER A 330 -7.83 -3.39 7.80
C SER A 330 -9.04 -3.16 6.86
N PRO A 331 -10.15 -3.90 7.01
CA PRO A 331 -11.31 -3.78 6.13
C PRO A 331 -11.81 -2.34 5.93
N ILE A 332 -11.65 -1.48 6.93
CA ILE A 332 -12.10 -0.08 6.92
C ILE A 332 -11.16 0.82 6.09
N HIS A 333 -9.84 0.59 6.14
CA HIS A 333 -8.86 1.38 5.38
C HIS A 333 -8.65 0.89 3.94
N ARG A 334 -9.05 -0.35 3.61
CA ARG A 334 -9.07 -0.83 2.22
C ARG A 334 -9.95 0.02 1.32
N LEU A 335 -10.97 0.65 1.86
CA LEU A 335 -12.06 1.23 1.10
C LEU A 335 -11.83 2.71 0.73
N SER A 336 -11.25 3.54 1.61
CA SER A 336 -11.10 4.97 1.29
C SER A 336 -10.03 5.26 0.22
N LEU A 337 -8.94 4.49 0.15
CA LEU A 337 -7.89 4.63 -0.88
C LEU A 337 -8.34 4.04 -2.23
N PHE A 338 -9.13 2.97 -2.16
CA PHE A 338 -9.76 2.26 -3.28
C PHE A 338 -10.69 3.15 -4.12
N TYR A 339 -11.36 4.15 -3.53
CA TYR A 339 -12.29 5.02 -4.27
C TYR A 339 -11.66 6.15 -5.05
N ASN A 340 -10.50 6.69 -4.67
CA ASN A 340 -9.88 7.75 -5.47
C ASN A 340 -9.43 7.23 -6.83
N GLU A 341 -9.01 5.95 -6.91
CA GLU A 341 -8.68 5.28 -8.16
C GLU A 341 -9.93 4.80 -8.91
N LEU A 342 -10.94 4.24 -8.21
CA LEU A 342 -12.22 3.86 -8.82
C LEU A 342 -13.13 5.03 -9.20
N ARG A 343 -12.93 6.26 -8.72
CA ARG A 343 -13.67 7.42 -9.23
C ARG A 343 -13.23 7.80 -10.64
N GLN A 344 -12.02 7.43 -11.06
CA GLN A 344 -11.46 7.88 -12.32
C GLN A 344 -11.58 6.89 -13.48
N ARG A 345 -11.59 5.55 -13.26
CA ARG A 345 -11.41 4.57 -14.38
C ARG A 345 -12.14 3.19 -14.36
N PRO A 346 -13.14 2.86 -13.52
CA PRO A 346 -13.45 1.47 -13.19
C PRO A 346 -14.19 0.69 -14.28
N ASN A 347 -15.16 1.30 -14.96
CA ASN A 347 -15.96 0.56 -15.95
C ASN A 347 -15.21 0.43 -17.27
N ASN A 348 -14.44 1.44 -17.67
CA ASN A 348 -13.78 1.44 -18.99
C ASN A 348 -12.69 0.37 -19.08
N GLU A 349 -11.89 0.17 -18.03
CA GLU A 349 -10.89 -0.91 -18.00
C GLU A 349 -11.55 -2.30 -17.97
N ARG A 350 -12.66 -2.44 -17.23
CA ARG A 350 -13.42 -3.70 -17.20
C ARG A 350 -14.06 -4.02 -18.53
N LEU A 351 -14.55 -3.00 -19.24
CA LEU A 351 -15.10 -3.13 -20.59
C LEU A 351 -14.04 -3.66 -21.57
N GLN A 352 -12.76 -3.27 -21.44
CA GLN A 352 -11.70 -3.77 -22.32
C GLN A 352 -11.59 -5.30 -22.32
N TYR A 353 -11.80 -5.96 -21.17
CA TYR A 353 -11.79 -7.43 -21.11
C TYR A 353 -12.93 -8.03 -21.94
N LEU A 354 -14.11 -7.41 -21.95
CA LEU A 354 -15.25 -7.91 -22.74
C LEU A 354 -15.00 -7.81 -24.25
N LEU A 355 -14.14 -6.88 -24.67
CA LEU A 355 -13.80 -6.66 -26.08
C LEU A 355 -12.75 -7.65 -26.61
N VAL A 356 -12.15 -8.48 -25.76
CA VAL A 356 -11.10 -9.45 -26.16
C VAL A 356 -11.65 -10.57 -27.04
N SER A 357 -12.80 -11.16 -26.66
CA SER A 357 -13.41 -12.28 -27.39
C SER A 357 -14.88 -12.45 -27.05
N LYS A 358 -15.63 -13.22 -27.86
CA LYS A 358 -17.03 -13.58 -27.57
C LYS A 358 -17.18 -14.36 -26.26
N THR A 359 -16.23 -15.22 -25.93
CA THR A 359 -16.22 -15.97 -24.65
C THR A 359 -16.04 -15.02 -23.48
N PHE A 360 -15.10 -14.07 -23.59
CA PHE A 360 -14.88 -13.07 -22.55
C PHE A 360 -16.07 -12.15 -22.40
N HIS A 361 -16.73 -11.76 -23.50
CA HIS A 361 -17.98 -11.01 -23.44
C HIS A 361 -19.05 -11.79 -22.69
N LYS A 362 -19.34 -13.04 -23.09
CA LYS A 362 -20.36 -13.91 -22.47
C LYS A 362 -20.13 -14.09 -20.97
N VAL A 363 -18.91 -14.47 -20.59
CA VAL A 363 -18.58 -14.80 -19.19
C VAL A 363 -18.36 -13.52 -18.35
N GLY A 364 -17.71 -12.52 -18.91
CA GLY A 364 -17.37 -11.28 -18.21
C GLY A 364 -18.56 -10.35 -18.00
N LEU A 365 -19.62 -10.43 -18.81
CA LEU A 365 -20.77 -9.52 -18.72
C LEU A 365 -21.45 -9.62 -17.34
N ALA A 366 -21.63 -10.85 -16.83
CA ALA A 366 -22.16 -11.07 -15.48
C ALA A 366 -21.28 -10.42 -14.41
N HIS A 367 -19.95 -10.48 -14.57
CA HIS A 367 -19.02 -9.81 -13.64
C HIS A 367 -19.11 -8.29 -13.74
N LEU A 368 -19.20 -7.71 -14.95
CA LEU A 368 -19.34 -6.27 -15.16
C LEU A 368 -20.54 -5.73 -14.36
N TYR A 369 -21.69 -6.37 -14.50
CA TYR A 369 -22.94 -5.99 -13.83
C TYR A 369 -23.00 -6.39 -12.34
N ARG A 370 -22.06 -7.19 -11.85
CA ARG A 370 -22.08 -7.66 -10.45
C ARG A 370 -21.87 -6.55 -9.42
N TRP A 371 -21.02 -5.57 -9.75
CA TRP A 371 -20.66 -4.45 -8.88
C TRP A 371 -20.58 -3.14 -9.68
N PRO A 372 -21.73 -2.59 -10.15
CA PRO A 372 -21.78 -1.29 -10.80
C PRO A 372 -21.35 -0.18 -9.82
N VAL A 373 -20.45 0.68 -10.31
CA VAL A 373 -20.16 1.98 -9.68
C VAL A 373 -20.97 3.04 -10.41
N LEU A 374 -21.95 3.59 -9.71
CA LEU A 374 -22.91 4.53 -10.27
C LEU A 374 -22.50 5.97 -9.98
N THR A 375 -22.40 6.77 -11.03
CA THR A 375 -22.36 8.23 -10.96
C THR A 375 -23.73 8.77 -11.32
N GLN A 376 -23.99 10.04 -11.02
CA GLN A 376 -25.26 10.67 -11.43
C GLN A 376 -25.50 10.54 -12.94
N ALA A 377 -24.43 10.69 -13.75
CA ALA A 377 -24.52 10.62 -15.20
C ALA A 377 -24.85 9.22 -15.73
N ASN A 378 -24.31 8.15 -15.12
CA ASN A 378 -24.51 6.79 -15.64
C ASN A 378 -25.67 6.03 -14.98
N ALA A 379 -26.15 6.46 -13.81
CA ALA A 379 -27.20 5.74 -13.07
C ALA A 379 -28.52 5.69 -13.84
N VAL A 380 -28.92 6.79 -14.48
CA VAL A 380 -30.13 6.86 -15.31
C VAL A 380 -30.02 5.90 -16.50
N THR A 381 -28.88 5.91 -17.19
CA THR A 381 -28.62 5.00 -18.32
C THR A 381 -28.62 3.55 -17.87
N PHE A 382 -27.96 3.25 -16.75
CA PHE A 382 -27.92 1.91 -16.16
C PHE A 382 -29.33 1.42 -15.80
N SER A 383 -30.14 2.25 -15.14
CA SER A 383 -31.54 1.93 -14.83
C SER A 383 -32.35 1.64 -16.09
N ARG A 384 -32.20 2.45 -17.13
CA ARG A 384 -32.88 2.22 -18.42
C ARG A 384 -32.44 0.91 -19.04
N THR A 385 -31.15 0.60 -19.02
CA THR A 385 -30.62 -0.67 -19.53
C THR A 385 -31.19 -1.85 -18.76
N LEU A 386 -31.30 -1.78 -17.43
CA LEU A 386 -31.91 -2.86 -16.64
C LEU A 386 -33.42 -3.00 -16.90
N ALA A 387 -34.12 -1.91 -17.19
CA ALA A 387 -35.53 -1.96 -17.58
C ALA A 387 -35.72 -2.60 -18.96
N GLN A 388 -34.81 -2.34 -19.90
CA GLN A 388 -34.81 -2.93 -21.25
C GLN A 388 -34.36 -4.39 -21.24
N GLU A 389 -33.41 -4.75 -20.38
CA GLU A 389 -32.85 -6.09 -20.28
C GLU A 389 -32.79 -6.57 -18.81
N PRO A 390 -33.92 -7.03 -18.25
CA PRO A 390 -34.01 -7.41 -16.82
C PRO A 390 -33.08 -8.55 -16.40
N SER A 391 -32.66 -9.41 -17.33
CA SER A 391 -31.70 -10.51 -17.08
C SER A 391 -30.35 -9.99 -16.58
N LEU A 392 -29.93 -8.79 -17.00
CA LEU A 392 -28.71 -8.14 -16.49
C LEU A 392 -28.84 -7.76 -15.03
N GLY A 393 -30.06 -7.37 -14.62
CA GLY A 393 -30.40 -7.04 -13.24
C GLY A 393 -30.22 -8.22 -12.28
N LEU A 394 -30.42 -9.45 -12.77
CA LEU A 394 -30.17 -10.69 -12.02
C LEU A 394 -28.69 -10.90 -11.69
N ASN A 395 -27.76 -10.20 -12.35
CA ASN A 395 -26.33 -10.28 -12.04
C ASN A 395 -25.90 -9.27 -10.98
N VAL A 396 -26.69 -8.23 -10.72
CA VAL A 396 -26.33 -7.17 -9.76
C VAL A 396 -26.33 -7.74 -8.34
N ARG A 397 -25.20 -7.61 -7.64
CA ARG A 397 -25.04 -8.06 -6.24
C ARG A 397 -24.72 -6.90 -5.30
N GLN A 398 -24.12 -5.84 -5.81
CA GLN A 398 -23.76 -4.65 -5.06
C GLN A 398 -24.04 -3.40 -5.87
N ILE A 399 -24.54 -2.36 -5.23
CA ILE A 399 -24.60 -1.01 -5.81
C ILE A 399 -23.77 -0.08 -4.93
N THR A 400 -22.83 0.63 -5.55
CA THR A 400 -22.16 1.77 -4.92
C THR A 400 -22.40 3.02 -5.75
N THR A 401 -22.64 4.15 -5.08
CA THR A 401 -22.87 5.44 -5.72
C THR A 401 -21.77 6.43 -5.35
N ALA A 402 -21.30 7.21 -6.32
CA ALA A 402 -20.42 8.37 -6.11
C ALA A 402 -21.18 9.70 -6.31
N SER A 403 -22.50 9.69 -6.19
CA SER A 403 -23.38 10.85 -6.42
C SER A 403 -23.72 11.55 -5.11
N ASP A 404 -23.86 12.88 -5.18
CA ASP A 404 -24.31 13.71 -4.07
C ASP A 404 -25.83 13.61 -3.81
N ASP A 405 -26.62 13.12 -4.78
CA ASP A 405 -28.06 12.85 -4.64
C ASP A 405 -28.41 11.41 -5.09
N PRO A 406 -28.12 10.41 -4.25
CA PRO A 406 -28.30 9.02 -4.64
C PRO A 406 -29.76 8.52 -4.49
N ALA A 407 -30.63 9.21 -3.75
CA ALA A 407 -31.99 8.75 -3.47
C ALA A 407 -32.85 8.59 -4.74
N THR A 408 -32.80 9.60 -5.60
CA THR A 408 -33.54 9.65 -6.87
C THR A 408 -33.03 8.63 -7.89
N LEU A 409 -31.76 8.25 -7.77
CA LEU A 409 -31.09 7.34 -8.70
C LEU A 409 -31.29 5.87 -8.36
N VAL A 410 -31.35 5.53 -7.07
CA VAL A 410 -31.30 4.14 -6.62
C VAL A 410 -32.68 3.50 -6.54
N SER A 411 -33.73 4.27 -6.22
CA SER A 411 -35.09 3.73 -6.05
C SER A 411 -35.61 2.97 -7.29
N PRO A 412 -35.42 3.45 -8.54
CA PRO A 412 -35.84 2.70 -9.73
C PRO A 412 -35.06 1.40 -9.96
N LEU A 413 -33.85 1.27 -9.41
CA LEU A 413 -33.01 0.08 -9.59
C LEU A 413 -33.51 -1.10 -8.76
N PHE A 414 -34.25 -0.84 -7.68
CA PHE A 414 -34.70 -1.87 -6.77
C PHE A 414 -35.66 -2.87 -7.43
N THR A 415 -36.52 -2.42 -8.32
CA THR A 415 -37.43 -3.32 -9.06
C THR A 415 -36.70 -4.26 -10.01
N HIS A 416 -35.47 -3.92 -10.40
CA HIS A 416 -34.70 -4.67 -11.40
C HIS A 416 -33.52 -5.45 -10.80
N THR A 417 -33.28 -5.40 -9.50
CA THR A 417 -32.07 -6.00 -8.89
C THR A 417 -32.40 -6.96 -7.73
N PRO A 418 -33.20 -8.02 -7.97
CA PRO A 418 -33.78 -8.86 -6.91
C PRO A 418 -32.74 -9.62 -6.05
N HIS A 419 -31.49 -9.69 -6.52
CA HIS A 419 -30.39 -10.36 -5.84
C HIS A 419 -29.40 -9.38 -5.21
N LEU A 420 -29.81 -8.13 -4.96
CA LEU A 420 -29.00 -7.16 -4.27
C LEU A 420 -28.65 -7.67 -2.86
N THR A 421 -27.35 -7.75 -2.58
CA THR A 421 -26.80 -8.20 -1.30
C THR A 421 -26.02 -7.10 -0.58
N ARG A 422 -25.63 -6.04 -1.28
CA ARG A 422 -24.81 -4.96 -0.72
C ARG A 422 -25.22 -3.60 -1.28
N LEU A 423 -25.35 -2.60 -0.41
CA LEU A 423 -25.71 -1.24 -0.81
C LEU A 423 -24.87 -0.21 -0.04
N GLY A 424 -24.17 0.66 -0.77
CA GLY A 424 -23.46 1.82 -0.19
C GLY A 424 -22.17 1.52 0.58
N VAL A 425 -21.54 0.36 0.37
CA VAL A 425 -20.44 -0.25 1.18
C VAL A 425 -19.34 0.68 1.72
N ASP A 426 -19.18 1.89 1.15
CA ASP A 426 -18.10 2.84 1.40
C ASP A 426 -18.62 4.21 1.87
N ASP A 427 -19.55 4.79 1.10
CA ASP A 427 -20.23 6.05 1.44
C ASP A 427 -21.71 5.79 1.72
N ALA A 428 -22.20 6.38 2.79
CA ALA A 428 -23.58 6.27 3.21
C ALA A 428 -24.51 6.88 2.14
N ILE A 429 -25.32 6.05 1.49
CA ILE A 429 -26.28 6.50 0.48
C ILE A 429 -27.39 7.27 1.19
N GLN A 430 -27.55 8.54 0.84
CA GLN A 430 -28.64 9.34 1.37
C GLN A 430 -29.98 8.88 0.78
N ILE A 431 -30.91 8.47 1.62
CA ILE A 431 -32.27 8.06 1.22
C ILE A 431 -33.28 8.57 2.26
N ASP A 432 -34.50 8.87 1.83
CA ASP A 432 -35.56 9.17 2.78
C ASP A 432 -36.06 7.89 3.49
N TRP A 433 -36.83 8.09 4.57
CA TRP A 433 -37.38 6.98 5.35
C TRP A 433 -38.33 6.06 4.56
N ALA A 434 -39.09 6.58 3.60
CA ALA A 434 -40.02 5.77 2.79
C ALA A 434 -39.26 4.85 1.83
N VAL A 435 -38.18 5.36 1.22
CA VAL A 435 -37.25 4.58 0.41
C VAL A 435 -36.54 3.54 1.27
N PHE A 436 -36.10 3.88 2.49
CA PHE A 436 -35.51 2.91 3.43
C PHE A 436 -36.50 1.80 3.81
N HIS A 437 -37.77 2.12 4.04
CA HIS A 437 -38.81 1.14 4.31
C HIS A 437 -39.06 0.21 3.11
N SER A 438 -39.06 0.76 1.90
CA SER A 438 -39.19 -0.02 0.66
C SER A 438 -37.99 -0.94 0.46
N LEU A 439 -36.77 -0.45 0.70
CA LEU A 439 -35.54 -1.23 0.69
C LEU A 439 -35.62 -2.43 1.65
N ALA A 440 -36.09 -2.18 2.88
CA ALA A 440 -36.26 -3.23 3.89
C ALA A 440 -37.27 -4.29 3.44
N GLY A 441 -38.38 -3.88 2.80
CA GLY A 441 -39.37 -4.78 2.24
C GLY A 441 -38.85 -5.65 1.10
N SER A 442 -38.11 -5.05 0.16
CA SER A 442 -37.65 -5.74 -1.04
C SER A 442 -36.40 -6.60 -0.81
N PHE A 443 -35.49 -6.14 0.04
CA PHE A 443 -34.15 -6.75 0.18
C PHE A 443 -33.77 -7.13 1.60
N GLY A 444 -34.62 -6.89 2.60
CA GLY A 444 -34.26 -7.18 3.99
C GLY A 444 -33.76 -8.61 4.21
N ALA A 445 -34.32 -9.58 3.48
CA ALA A 445 -33.93 -10.98 3.55
C ALA A 445 -32.66 -11.35 2.75
N SER A 446 -32.20 -10.51 1.82
CA SER A 446 -31.02 -10.78 0.97
C SER A 446 -29.84 -9.86 1.26
N LEU A 447 -30.09 -8.69 1.84
CA LEU A 447 -29.10 -7.65 2.04
C LEU A 447 -28.18 -7.99 3.22
N VAL A 448 -26.90 -8.14 2.92
CA VAL A 448 -25.83 -8.53 3.84
C VAL A 448 -25.07 -7.32 4.37
N GLU A 449 -24.86 -6.30 3.54
CA GLU A 449 -24.16 -5.06 3.92
C GLU A 449 -24.94 -3.84 3.47
N LEU A 450 -25.17 -2.91 4.40
CA LEU A 450 -25.91 -1.67 4.15
C LEU A 450 -25.17 -0.49 4.75
N SER A 451 -25.04 0.57 3.98
CA SER A 451 -24.49 1.84 4.41
C SER A 451 -25.37 2.96 3.90
N VAL A 452 -26.06 3.63 4.81
CA VAL A 452 -27.12 4.59 4.49
C VAL A 452 -27.05 5.81 5.37
N LYS A 453 -27.42 6.94 4.78
CA LYS A 453 -27.75 8.17 5.47
C LYS A 453 -29.25 8.37 5.37
N VAL A 454 -29.99 7.97 6.38
CA VAL A 454 -31.45 8.12 6.32
C VAL A 454 -31.80 9.55 6.72
N VAL A 455 -32.71 10.18 5.97
CA VAL A 455 -33.24 11.52 6.25
C VAL A 455 -34.77 11.47 6.30
N LEU A 456 -35.38 12.39 7.05
CA LEU A 456 -36.83 12.59 7.00
C LEU A 456 -37.17 13.59 5.90
N ALA A 457 -38.21 13.31 5.12
CA ALA A 457 -38.73 14.26 4.16
C ALA A 457 -39.24 15.52 4.90
N ALA A 458 -39.04 16.69 4.30
CA ALA A 458 -39.51 17.94 4.89
C ALA A 458 -41.03 17.88 5.10
N GLY A 459 -41.48 18.09 6.35
CA GLY A 459 -42.90 18.04 6.72
C GLY A 459 -43.47 16.66 7.02
N ALA A 460 -42.66 15.59 7.01
CA ALA A 460 -43.11 14.28 7.49
C ALA A 460 -43.34 14.32 9.01
N SER A 461 -44.60 14.20 9.45
CA SER A 461 -44.99 14.15 10.87
C SER A 461 -44.77 12.77 11.49
N ASP A 462 -44.64 11.74 10.67
CA ASP A 462 -44.67 10.36 11.14
C ASP A 462 -43.33 9.96 11.73
N THR A 463 -43.37 9.57 13.01
CA THR A 463 -42.20 9.01 13.69
C THR A 463 -41.87 7.63 13.10
N PRO A 464 -40.62 7.41 12.66
CA PRO A 464 -40.15 6.13 12.16
C PRO A 464 -40.41 4.94 13.11
N ASP A 465 -41.07 3.89 12.62
CA ASP A 465 -41.30 2.65 13.36
C ASP A 465 -40.09 1.70 13.24
N THR A 466 -39.57 1.27 14.39
CA THR A 466 -38.51 0.24 14.48
C THR A 466 -38.86 -1.12 13.89
N ALA A 467 -40.15 -1.44 13.64
CA ALA A 467 -40.55 -2.71 13.05
C ALA A 467 -39.92 -2.96 11.66
N VAL A 468 -39.54 -1.90 10.95
CA VAL A 468 -38.82 -1.99 9.67
C VAL A 468 -37.51 -2.80 9.80
N PHE A 469 -36.84 -2.70 10.96
CA PHE A 469 -35.56 -3.35 11.19
C PHE A 469 -35.67 -4.88 11.31
N CYS A 470 -36.84 -5.40 11.65
CA CYS A 470 -37.12 -6.85 11.68
C CYS A 470 -37.08 -7.49 10.29
N ARG A 471 -37.18 -6.69 9.21
CA ARG A 471 -37.10 -7.21 7.85
C ARG A 471 -35.67 -7.54 7.42
N PHE A 472 -34.65 -6.92 8.04
CA PHE A 472 -33.23 -7.11 7.72
C PHE A 472 -32.65 -8.38 8.37
N THR A 473 -33.15 -9.54 7.97
CA THR A 473 -32.80 -10.84 8.57
C THR A 473 -31.42 -11.35 8.16
N ALA A 474 -30.93 -10.95 6.99
CA ALA A 474 -29.61 -11.32 6.47
C ALA A 474 -28.50 -10.28 6.73
N LEU A 475 -28.85 -9.11 7.29
CA LEU A 475 -27.91 -7.99 7.40
C LEU A 475 -26.84 -8.29 8.45
N ARG A 476 -25.58 -8.31 8.00
CA ARG A 476 -24.38 -8.57 8.83
C ARG A 476 -23.58 -7.30 9.12
N LYS A 477 -23.58 -6.33 8.22
CA LYS A 477 -22.90 -5.04 8.41
C LYS A 477 -23.86 -3.88 8.16
N LEU A 478 -23.97 -2.99 9.13
CA LEU A 478 -24.73 -1.74 9.03
C LEU A 478 -23.81 -0.55 9.30
N GLN A 479 -23.73 0.35 8.34
CA GLN A 479 -23.17 1.68 8.48
C GLN A 479 -24.30 2.70 8.43
N TRP A 480 -24.46 3.48 9.49
CA TRP A 480 -25.60 4.35 9.68
C TRP A 480 -25.17 5.80 9.87
N ALA A 481 -25.82 6.66 9.11
CA ALA A 481 -25.86 8.10 9.31
C ALA A 481 -27.33 8.54 9.29
N GLY A 482 -27.64 9.63 9.99
CA GLY A 482 -29.01 10.13 10.05
C GLY A 482 -29.14 11.14 11.16
N PRO A 483 -28.86 12.43 10.88
CA PRO A 483 -29.16 13.47 11.84
C PRO A 483 -30.68 13.54 12.03
N ASP A 484 -31.11 13.73 13.27
CA ASP A 484 -32.46 14.16 13.63
C ASP A 484 -33.61 13.17 13.40
N ILE A 485 -33.32 11.87 13.23
CA ILE A 485 -34.37 10.85 13.16
C ILE A 485 -34.70 10.32 14.56
N SER A 486 -35.70 10.94 15.20
CA SER A 486 -36.25 10.42 16.46
C SER A 486 -37.02 9.13 16.23
N ILE A 487 -36.33 8.00 16.37
CA ILE A 487 -36.93 6.66 16.25
C ILE A 487 -37.59 6.29 17.58
N LEU A 488 -38.90 6.06 17.55
CA LEU A 488 -39.62 5.61 18.74
C LEU A 488 -39.36 4.12 18.97
N PRO A 489 -38.81 3.73 20.13
CA PRO A 489 -38.53 2.34 20.41
C PRO A 489 -39.84 1.55 20.60
N ASN A 490 -40.19 0.71 19.62
CA ASN A 490 -41.32 -0.21 19.71
C ASN A 490 -40.98 -1.39 20.64
N LYS A 491 -41.96 -1.88 21.41
CA LYS A 491 -41.78 -3.07 22.28
C LYS A 491 -41.49 -4.35 21.49
N ASN A 492 -41.85 -4.40 20.20
CA ASN A 492 -41.74 -5.59 19.36
C ASN A 492 -40.43 -5.68 18.55
N ALA A 493 -39.41 -4.86 18.86
CA ALA A 493 -38.16 -4.81 18.10
C ALA A 493 -37.14 -5.92 18.45
N SER A 494 -37.48 -6.91 19.27
CA SER A 494 -36.54 -7.97 19.69
C SER A 494 -35.99 -8.78 18.52
N GLY A 495 -36.79 -8.97 17.46
CA GLY A 495 -36.40 -9.67 16.22
C GLY A 495 -35.61 -8.84 15.21
N ALA A 496 -35.27 -7.59 15.52
CA ALA A 496 -34.51 -6.73 14.60
C ALA A 496 -33.05 -7.18 14.47
N PHE A 497 -32.54 -7.19 13.23
CA PHE A 497 -31.14 -7.45 12.92
C PHE A 497 -30.53 -8.74 13.55
N PRO A 498 -31.17 -9.92 13.39
CA PRO A 498 -30.73 -11.15 14.04
C PRO A 498 -29.34 -11.63 13.59
N SER A 499 -28.87 -11.15 12.43
CA SER A 499 -27.58 -11.52 11.85
C SER A 499 -26.51 -10.43 11.94
N LEU A 500 -26.78 -9.30 12.59
CA LEU A 500 -25.87 -8.15 12.58
C LEU A 500 -24.60 -8.42 13.38
N GLU A 501 -23.46 -8.34 12.70
CA GLU A 501 -22.12 -8.59 13.23
C GLU A 501 -21.30 -7.31 13.38
N SER A 502 -21.52 -6.31 12.51
CA SER A 502 -20.75 -5.07 12.47
C SER A 502 -21.67 -3.85 12.41
N LEU A 503 -21.49 -2.92 13.34
CA LEU A 503 -22.18 -1.64 13.40
C LEU A 503 -21.18 -0.49 13.29
N VAL A 504 -21.41 0.43 12.34
CA VAL A 504 -20.59 1.63 12.14
C VAL A 504 -21.50 2.85 12.21
N LEU A 505 -21.29 3.73 13.19
CA LEU A 505 -22.01 4.98 13.31
C LEU A 505 -21.14 6.13 12.77
N GLN A 506 -21.68 6.93 11.86
CA GLN A 506 -20.99 8.11 11.31
C GLN A 506 -21.18 9.36 12.19
N ASP A 507 -20.46 10.45 11.91
CA ASP A 507 -20.37 11.64 12.78
C ASP A 507 -21.72 12.36 13.05
N GLN A 508 -22.79 12.02 12.33
CA GLN A 508 -24.12 12.63 12.45
C GLN A 508 -25.20 11.55 12.62
N TYR A 509 -25.16 10.80 13.72
CA TYR A 509 -26.20 9.83 14.06
C TYR A 509 -27.05 10.33 15.23
N ASP A 510 -28.36 10.09 15.15
CA ASP A 510 -29.30 10.38 16.24
C ASP A 510 -29.16 9.41 17.42
N THR A 511 -29.26 9.95 18.63
CA THR A 511 -29.20 9.17 19.89
C THR A 511 -30.38 8.22 20.07
N GLY A 512 -31.56 8.55 19.54
CA GLY A 512 -32.76 7.70 19.54
C GLY A 512 -32.55 6.42 18.74
N PHE A 513 -31.83 6.46 17.62
CA PHE A 513 -31.45 5.24 16.89
C PHE A 513 -30.60 4.31 17.76
N LEU A 514 -29.56 4.83 18.43
CA LEU A 514 -28.72 4.02 19.31
C LEU A 514 -29.49 3.47 20.51
N ARG A 515 -30.43 4.27 21.07
CA ARG A 515 -31.33 3.84 22.13
C ARG A 515 -32.26 2.72 21.67
N ALA A 516 -32.75 2.77 20.42
CA ALA A 516 -33.52 1.69 19.82
C ALA A 516 -32.67 0.41 19.67
N LEU A 517 -31.45 0.51 19.12
CA LEU A 517 -30.51 -0.61 19.02
C LEU A 517 -30.18 -1.23 20.38
N THR A 518 -30.10 -0.42 21.44
CA THR A 518 -29.85 -0.90 22.80
C THR A 518 -30.96 -1.83 23.30
N ARG A 519 -32.20 -1.63 22.86
CA ARG A 519 -33.35 -2.48 23.23
C ARG A 519 -33.48 -3.75 22.37
N MET A 520 -32.73 -3.84 21.27
CA MET A 520 -32.70 -5.02 20.40
C MET A 520 -31.72 -6.06 20.96
N GLU A 521 -31.92 -7.34 20.65
CA GLU A 521 -31.07 -8.41 21.20
C GLU A 521 -29.67 -8.46 20.57
N LEU A 522 -29.54 -8.13 19.28
CA LEU A 522 -28.29 -8.11 18.50
C LEU A 522 -27.34 -9.29 18.84
N PRO A 523 -27.78 -10.55 18.70
CA PRO A 523 -27.08 -11.70 19.27
C PRO A 523 -25.70 -11.96 18.65
N LYS A 524 -25.45 -11.46 17.44
CA LYS A 524 -24.19 -11.68 16.70
C LYS A 524 -23.26 -10.47 16.65
N ILE A 525 -23.57 -9.37 17.34
CA ILE A 525 -22.77 -8.14 17.27
C ILE A 525 -21.36 -8.40 17.81
N ARG A 526 -20.35 -8.09 17.00
CA ARG A 526 -18.93 -8.35 17.32
C ARG A 526 -18.04 -7.14 17.06
N HIS A 527 -18.40 -6.31 16.09
CA HIS A 527 -17.61 -5.16 15.69
C HIS A 527 -18.43 -3.88 15.79
N VAL A 528 -17.93 -2.89 16.52
CA VAL A 528 -18.61 -1.60 16.71
C VAL A 528 -17.64 -0.47 16.46
N ILE A 529 -18.07 0.53 15.69
CA ILE A 529 -17.34 1.78 15.48
C ILE A 529 -18.25 2.94 15.86
N PHE A 530 -17.78 3.77 16.77
CA PHE A 530 -18.41 5.04 17.11
C PHE A 530 -17.69 6.22 16.46
N PRO A 531 -18.40 7.33 16.19
CA PRO A 531 -17.83 8.45 15.47
C PRO A 531 -16.77 9.19 16.26
N THR A 532 -16.05 10.05 15.53
CA THR A 532 -14.84 10.69 16.01
C THR A 532 -15.05 11.79 17.04
N TYR A 533 -16.26 12.25 17.38
CA TYR A 533 -16.46 13.27 18.43
C TYR A 533 -17.89 13.20 19.01
N PRO A 534 -18.20 12.26 19.91
CA PRO A 534 -19.52 12.21 20.50
C PRO A 534 -19.78 13.44 21.37
N SER A 535 -20.97 14.03 21.24
CA SER A 535 -21.53 14.95 22.24
C SER A 535 -21.67 14.24 23.59
N ALA A 536 -21.78 15.00 24.69
CA ALA A 536 -21.97 14.43 26.03
C ALA A 536 -23.16 13.43 26.08
N LYS A 537 -24.28 13.78 25.42
CA LYS A 537 -25.45 12.90 25.29
C LYS A 537 -25.12 11.60 24.55
N GLN A 538 -24.34 11.67 23.48
CA GLN A 538 -23.91 10.47 22.74
C GLN A 538 -22.99 9.59 23.58
N VAL A 539 -22.11 10.16 24.41
CA VAL A 539 -21.26 9.40 25.33
C VAL A 539 -22.09 8.59 26.34
N ASP A 540 -23.17 9.17 26.86
CA ASP A 540 -24.05 8.46 27.79
C ASP A 540 -24.77 7.29 27.09
N GLU A 541 -25.30 7.51 25.89
CA GLU A 541 -25.96 6.47 25.10
C GLU A 541 -24.97 5.39 24.62
N HIS A 542 -23.73 5.75 24.27
CA HIS A 542 -22.65 4.79 24.03
C HIS A 542 -22.44 3.88 25.23
N ASN A 543 -22.35 4.46 26.44
CA ASN A 543 -22.18 3.68 27.66
C ASN A 543 -23.36 2.74 27.93
N ILE A 544 -24.60 3.19 27.68
CA ILE A 544 -25.80 2.38 27.85
C ILE A 544 -25.82 1.21 26.85
N PHE A 545 -25.48 1.49 25.59
CA PHE A 545 -25.34 0.46 24.56
C PHE A 545 -24.26 -0.57 24.93
N LEU A 546 -23.07 -0.12 25.31
CA LEU A 546 -21.96 -0.99 25.70
C LEU A 546 -22.29 -1.81 26.94
N LYS A 547 -22.98 -1.25 27.95
CA LYS A 547 -23.41 -2.05 29.11
C LYS A 547 -24.33 -3.21 28.72
N THR A 548 -25.10 -3.03 27.65
CA THR A 548 -26.06 -4.03 27.17
C THR A 548 -25.40 -5.07 26.26
N HIS A 549 -24.51 -4.64 25.36
CA HIS A 549 -23.96 -5.48 24.29
C HIS A 549 -22.45 -5.74 24.38
N GLY A 550 -21.75 -5.06 25.28
CA GLY A 550 -20.27 -5.04 25.36
C GLY A 550 -19.63 -6.41 25.55
N SER A 551 -20.29 -7.33 26.24
CA SER A 551 -19.81 -8.71 26.40
C SER A 551 -19.75 -9.50 25.08
N LYS A 552 -20.45 -9.08 24.03
CA LYS A 552 -20.44 -9.72 22.70
C LYS A 552 -19.38 -9.11 21.77
N ILE A 553 -18.92 -7.89 22.06
CA ILE A 553 -18.03 -7.11 21.21
C ILE A 553 -16.60 -7.66 21.30
N LEU A 554 -16.01 -7.95 20.14
CA LEU A 554 -14.64 -8.44 19.96
C LEU A 554 -13.72 -7.37 19.35
N GLU A 555 -14.26 -6.50 18.51
CA GLU A 555 -13.53 -5.42 17.88
C GLU A 555 -14.25 -4.10 18.14
N PHE A 556 -13.53 -3.11 18.67
CA PHE A 556 -14.13 -1.84 19.03
C PHE A 556 -13.26 -0.67 18.63
N GLU A 557 -13.87 0.32 17.99
CA GLU A 557 -13.23 1.58 17.64
C GLU A 557 -13.91 2.73 18.38
N ILE A 558 -13.10 3.48 19.14
CA ILE A 558 -13.59 4.45 20.11
C ILE A 558 -12.85 5.78 20.04
N PHE A 559 -13.60 6.84 20.33
CA PHE A 559 -13.13 8.19 20.54
C PHE A 559 -13.61 8.66 21.92
N THR A 560 -13.11 8.09 23.01
CA THR A 560 -13.59 8.45 24.35
C THR A 560 -12.49 8.68 25.36
N PRO A 561 -12.73 9.54 26.36
CA PRO A 561 -11.83 9.82 27.48
C PRO A 561 -11.54 8.61 28.39
N ASP A 562 -12.43 7.62 28.50
CA ASP A 562 -12.35 6.58 29.55
C ASP A 562 -12.19 5.16 29.00
N LEU A 563 -10.92 4.78 28.82
CA LEU A 563 -10.53 3.46 28.34
C LEU A 563 -10.80 2.36 29.38
N ASN A 564 -10.62 2.66 30.66
CA ASN A 564 -10.80 1.70 31.75
C ASN A 564 -12.25 1.22 31.81
N LYS A 565 -13.19 2.17 31.77
CA LYS A 565 -14.61 1.86 31.73
C LYS A 565 -14.98 1.03 30.51
N THR A 566 -14.42 1.36 29.34
CA THR A 566 -14.65 0.61 28.10
C THR A 566 -14.20 -0.84 28.21
N LEU A 567 -12.97 -1.08 28.66
CA LEU A 567 -12.40 -2.41 28.81
C LEU A 567 -13.10 -3.23 29.92
N ALA A 568 -13.60 -2.57 30.97
CA ALA A 568 -14.41 -3.22 31.99
C ALA A 568 -15.79 -3.68 31.47
N ILE A 569 -16.41 -2.90 30.58
CA ILE A 569 -17.72 -3.20 30.00
C ILE A 569 -17.63 -4.22 28.85
N CYS A 570 -16.49 -4.29 28.16
CA CYS A 570 -16.26 -5.18 27.03
C CYS A 570 -15.22 -6.27 27.35
N PRO A 571 -15.53 -7.24 28.24
CA PRO A 571 -14.54 -8.18 28.78
C PRO A 571 -13.94 -9.16 27.75
N ASN A 572 -14.57 -9.32 26.58
CA ASN A 572 -14.16 -10.25 25.52
C ASN A 572 -13.45 -9.56 24.35
N LEU A 573 -13.04 -8.30 24.54
CA LEU A 573 -12.46 -7.50 23.47
C LEU A 573 -11.10 -8.06 23.01
N LEU A 574 -10.95 -8.30 21.71
CA LEU A 574 -9.72 -8.78 21.06
C LEU A 574 -8.93 -7.63 20.45
N THR A 575 -9.61 -6.71 19.77
CA THR A 575 -9.00 -5.53 19.14
C THR A 575 -9.66 -4.24 19.62
N LEU A 576 -8.83 -3.31 20.09
CA LEU A 576 -9.27 -1.97 20.45
C LEU A 576 -8.56 -0.93 19.57
N GLN A 577 -9.33 -0.10 18.88
CA GLN A 577 -8.83 1.02 18.10
C GLN A 577 -9.19 2.33 18.81
N VAL A 578 -8.16 3.03 19.26
CA VAL A 578 -8.28 4.31 19.96
C VAL A 578 -7.96 5.42 18.97
N ASN A 579 -8.98 6.19 18.63
CA ASN A 579 -8.82 7.42 17.88
C ASN A 579 -8.46 8.53 18.86
N LEU A 580 -7.19 8.93 18.85
CA LEU A 580 -6.71 10.02 19.67
C LEU A 580 -7.14 11.33 19.01
N GLY A 581 -8.10 11.99 19.65
CA GLY A 581 -8.51 13.35 19.33
C GLY A 581 -7.43 14.39 19.53
N LEU A 582 -7.83 15.64 19.54
CA LEU A 582 -7.02 16.74 20.08
C LEU A 582 -7.42 17.03 21.53
N PRO A 583 -7.11 16.17 22.51
CA PRO A 583 -7.17 16.62 23.88
C PRO A 583 -6.12 17.71 24.09
N LYS A 584 -6.45 18.69 24.95
CA LYS A 584 -5.41 19.46 25.67
C LYS A 584 -4.48 18.45 26.35
N ALA A 585 -3.20 18.76 26.51
CA ALA A 585 -2.19 17.86 27.09
C ALA A 585 -2.66 17.14 28.37
N ASP A 586 -3.51 17.79 29.17
CA ASP A 586 -4.12 17.25 30.39
C ASP A 586 -5.00 16.01 30.15
N ALA A 587 -5.80 15.97 29.08
CA ALA A 587 -6.64 14.82 28.79
C ALA A 587 -5.80 13.66 28.22
N LEU A 588 -4.71 13.94 27.50
CA LEU A 588 -3.75 12.91 27.13
C LEU A 588 -3.06 12.32 28.36
N LYS A 589 -2.70 13.15 29.34
CA LYS A 589 -2.14 12.70 30.61
C LYS A 589 -3.13 11.84 31.41
N ALA A 590 -4.41 12.22 31.46
CA ALA A 590 -5.44 11.39 32.09
C ALA A 590 -5.54 10.02 31.40
N HIS A 591 -5.44 9.96 30.07
CA HIS A 591 -5.39 8.70 29.32
C HIS A 591 -4.16 7.86 29.66
N THR A 592 -2.99 8.48 29.79
CA THR A 592 -1.75 7.74 30.08
C THR A 592 -1.76 7.17 31.50
N GLU A 593 -2.27 7.93 32.47
CA GLU A 593 -2.50 7.44 33.85
C GLU A 593 -3.52 6.29 33.88
N THR A 594 -4.55 6.36 33.03
CA THR A 594 -5.55 5.30 32.86
C THR A 594 -4.90 3.98 32.43
N PHE A 595 -3.98 4.00 31.46
CA PHE A 595 -3.23 2.81 31.02
C PHE A 595 -2.28 2.25 32.09
N ALA A 596 -1.69 3.11 32.91
CA ALA A 596 -0.76 2.71 33.96
C ALA A 596 -1.46 2.10 35.19
N SER A 597 -2.73 2.42 35.40
CA SER A 597 -3.53 1.90 36.51
C SER A 597 -3.95 0.44 36.27
N SER A 598 -4.07 -0.35 37.37
CA SER A 598 -4.55 -1.73 37.64
C SER A 598 -5.49 -2.51 36.68
N LEU A 599 -5.69 -2.08 35.45
CA LEU A 599 -6.63 -2.62 34.49
C LEU A 599 -6.14 -3.96 33.96
N LYS A 600 -6.95 -4.99 34.10
CA LYS A 600 -6.65 -6.34 33.62
C LYS A 600 -7.60 -6.70 32.49
N HIS A 601 -7.07 -7.06 31.33
CA HIS A 601 -7.87 -7.55 30.22
C HIS A 601 -7.28 -8.82 29.62
N LYS A 602 -7.98 -9.95 29.81
CA LYS A 602 -7.46 -11.28 29.50
C LYS A 602 -7.32 -11.57 28.01
N PHE A 603 -8.20 -11.00 27.18
CA PHE A 603 -8.33 -11.36 25.76
C PHE A 603 -7.85 -10.30 24.78
N LEU A 604 -7.36 -9.14 25.25
CA LEU A 604 -6.99 -8.06 24.34
C LEU A 604 -5.70 -8.45 23.61
N GLU A 605 -5.78 -8.76 22.32
CA GLU A 605 -4.66 -9.19 21.48
C GLU A 605 -3.98 -8.03 20.76
N LYS A 606 -4.77 -6.99 20.45
CA LYS A 606 -4.32 -5.89 19.59
C LYS A 606 -4.86 -4.53 20.02
N LEU A 607 -3.96 -3.55 20.06
CA LEU A 607 -4.27 -2.15 20.33
C LEU A 607 -3.85 -1.29 19.14
N VAL A 608 -4.75 -0.47 18.60
CA VAL A 608 -4.50 0.39 17.44
C VAL A 608 -4.65 1.85 17.85
N PHE A 609 -3.62 2.65 17.62
CA PHE A 609 -3.64 4.09 17.85
C PHE A 609 -3.72 4.83 16.52
N ASN A 610 -4.81 5.57 16.35
CA ASN A 610 -5.04 6.44 15.23
C ASN A 610 -4.92 7.89 15.67
N LYS A 611 -4.33 8.72 14.80
CA LYS A 611 -4.28 10.17 14.99
C LYS A 611 -5.49 10.80 14.31
N ALA A 612 -6.21 11.67 15.00
CA ALA A 612 -7.20 12.52 14.34
C ALA A 612 -6.51 13.41 13.28
N LYS A 613 -7.17 13.60 12.12
CA LYS A 613 -6.63 14.34 10.96
C LYS A 613 -6.29 15.83 11.24
N GLN A 614 -6.71 16.39 12.38
CA GLN A 614 -6.71 17.84 12.65
C GLN A 614 -5.57 18.35 13.55
N CYS A 615 -4.58 17.52 13.85
CA CYS A 615 -3.47 17.85 14.76
C CYS A 615 -2.44 18.84 14.17
N ASN A 616 -2.18 19.91 14.93
CA ASN A 616 -1.10 20.85 14.67
C ASN A 616 0.27 20.15 14.80
N GLN A 617 1.08 20.19 13.74
CA GLN A 617 2.39 19.54 13.69
C GLN A 617 3.38 19.99 14.79
N LYS A 618 3.20 21.19 15.37
CA LYS A 618 4.15 21.78 16.32
C LYS A 618 4.29 21.00 17.64
N ASN A 619 3.23 20.33 18.11
CA ASN A 619 3.25 19.58 19.39
C ASN A 619 3.31 18.07 19.23
N GLU A 620 3.35 17.58 17.98
CA GLU A 620 3.20 16.15 17.67
C GLU A 620 4.21 15.27 18.40
N LYS A 621 5.45 15.73 18.54
CA LYS A 621 6.49 14.96 19.23
C LYS A 621 6.12 14.71 20.69
N ALA A 622 5.70 15.75 21.42
CA ALA A 622 5.41 15.66 22.85
C ALA A 622 4.18 14.79 23.13
N ASP A 623 3.12 14.92 22.33
CA ASP A 623 1.91 14.09 22.48
C ASP A 623 2.24 12.61 22.29
N TRP A 624 3.04 12.29 21.28
CA TRP A 624 3.47 10.92 21.04
C TRP A 624 4.36 10.38 22.15
N GLU A 625 5.29 11.16 22.72
CA GLU A 625 6.08 10.70 23.88
C GLU A 625 5.17 10.25 25.02
N LEU A 626 4.14 11.04 25.38
CA LEU A 626 3.19 10.68 26.44
C LEU A 626 2.46 9.36 26.14
N ILE A 627 1.96 9.20 24.91
CA ILE A 627 1.29 7.96 24.49
C ILE A 627 2.25 6.77 24.58
N PHE A 628 3.51 6.94 24.18
CA PHE A 628 4.50 5.87 24.28
C PHE A 628 4.89 5.55 25.70
N ASP A 629 4.99 6.54 26.58
CA ASP A 629 5.24 6.29 27.99
C ASP A 629 4.10 5.45 28.60
N ALA A 630 2.85 5.69 28.19
CA ALA A 630 1.72 4.82 28.58
C ALA A 630 1.78 3.42 27.98
N ILE A 631 2.09 3.30 26.69
CA ILE A 631 2.22 2.01 26.01
C ILE A 631 3.39 1.21 26.61
N GLU A 632 4.50 1.88 26.91
CA GLU A 632 5.66 1.31 27.63
C GLU A 632 5.34 1.07 29.12
N GLY A 633 4.26 1.63 29.66
CA GLY A 633 3.71 1.28 30.96
C GLY A 633 2.88 -0.01 30.96
N LEU A 634 2.43 -0.50 29.80
CA LEU A 634 1.58 -1.70 29.72
C LEU A 634 2.28 -2.92 30.31
N ASP A 635 1.65 -3.58 31.26
CA ASP A 635 2.17 -4.79 31.87
C ASP A 635 1.62 -6.04 31.15
N SER A 636 2.50 -6.96 30.77
CA SER A 636 2.12 -8.27 30.22
C SER A 636 1.29 -9.10 31.19
N GLU A 637 1.40 -8.87 32.51
CA GLU A 637 0.53 -9.53 33.50
C GLU A 637 -0.91 -9.02 33.42
N ASN A 638 -1.08 -7.73 33.13
CA ASN A 638 -2.39 -7.08 32.99
C ASN A 638 -3.03 -7.37 31.64
N PHE A 639 -2.22 -7.54 30.58
CA PHE A 639 -2.67 -7.84 29.22
C PHE A 639 -1.97 -9.09 28.66
N PRO A 640 -2.24 -10.29 29.21
CA PRO A 640 -1.50 -11.51 28.89
C PRO A 640 -1.65 -11.95 27.43
N ALA A 641 -2.74 -11.57 26.77
CA ALA A 641 -3.00 -11.86 25.36
C ALA A 641 -2.43 -10.81 24.39
N LEU A 642 -2.00 -9.63 24.85
CA LEU A 642 -1.60 -8.54 23.96
C LEU A 642 -0.33 -8.92 23.20
N ARG A 643 -0.38 -8.85 21.87
CA ARG A 643 0.73 -9.19 20.96
C ARG A 643 1.07 -8.06 19.99
N GLU A 644 0.10 -7.25 19.60
CA GLU A 644 0.30 -6.19 18.60
C GLU A 644 -0.13 -4.82 19.15
N VAL A 645 0.77 -3.84 19.07
CA VAL A 645 0.44 -2.43 19.22
C VAL A 645 0.70 -1.75 17.89
N ARG A 646 -0.35 -1.25 17.26
CA ARG A 646 -0.30 -0.60 15.96
C ARG A 646 -0.36 0.90 16.12
N CYS A 647 0.59 1.62 15.56
CA CYS A 647 0.58 3.07 15.50
C CYS A 647 0.51 3.54 14.05
N VAL A 648 -0.59 4.20 13.67
CA VAL A 648 -0.79 4.63 12.27
C VAL A 648 0.20 5.71 11.82
N GLN A 649 0.82 6.42 12.76
CA GLN A 649 1.87 7.41 12.47
C GLN A 649 3.29 6.84 12.54
N CYS A 650 3.44 5.58 12.93
CA CYS A 650 4.74 4.95 12.93
C CYS A 650 5.20 4.80 11.48
N VAL A 651 6.33 5.44 11.17
CA VAL A 651 7.01 5.32 9.88
C VAL A 651 8.37 4.69 10.15
N TRP A 652 8.59 3.51 9.57
CA TRP A 652 9.87 2.84 9.70
C TRP A 652 10.94 3.58 8.90
N PRO A 653 12.15 3.76 9.45
CA PRO A 653 13.26 4.31 8.67
C PRO A 653 13.60 3.34 7.55
N GLU A 654 13.63 3.87 6.34
CA GLU A 654 13.66 3.06 5.13
C GLU A 654 15.08 2.69 4.71
N ASN A 655 16.04 3.60 4.84
CA ASN A 655 17.19 3.60 3.92
C ASN A 655 18.56 3.36 4.55
N ASN A 656 18.90 4.00 5.66
CA ASN A 656 20.28 3.94 6.13
C ASN A 656 20.41 3.60 7.62
N GLN A 657 21.58 3.06 7.97
CA GLN A 657 21.89 2.63 9.34
C GLN A 657 21.85 3.79 10.35
N LYS A 658 22.09 5.03 9.90
CA LYS A 658 22.04 6.23 10.74
C LYS A 658 20.59 6.56 11.11
N ASP A 659 19.68 6.62 10.14
CA ASP A 659 18.24 6.86 10.37
C ASP A 659 17.66 5.79 11.29
N ILE A 660 18.08 4.53 11.13
CA ILE A 660 17.69 3.43 12.01
C ILE A 660 18.18 3.69 13.45
N LYS A 661 19.45 4.10 13.62
CA LYS A 661 20.02 4.42 14.94
C LYS A 661 19.38 5.65 15.59
N GLU A 662 18.96 6.63 14.78
CA GLU A 662 18.35 7.88 15.26
C GLU A 662 16.85 7.75 15.49
N SER A 663 16.18 6.85 14.77
CA SER A 663 14.73 6.65 14.83
C SER A 663 14.24 6.26 16.22
N ALA A 664 13.40 7.11 16.79
CA ALA A 664 12.69 6.82 18.03
C ALA A 664 11.77 5.60 17.87
N TRP A 665 11.15 5.42 16.70
CA TRP A 665 10.28 4.28 16.38
C TRP A 665 11.01 2.95 16.49
N VAL A 666 12.23 2.86 15.95
CA VAL A 666 13.06 1.65 16.03
C VAL A 666 13.39 1.32 17.47
N LYS A 667 13.90 2.30 18.24
CA LYS A 667 14.26 2.11 19.64
C LYS A 667 13.05 1.63 20.47
N ARG A 668 11.88 2.22 20.24
CA ARG A 668 10.63 1.82 20.89
C ARG A 668 10.21 0.41 20.52
N SER A 669 10.20 0.10 19.22
CA SER A 669 9.84 -1.24 18.74
C SER A 669 10.73 -2.32 19.38
N GLU A 670 12.05 -2.06 19.47
CA GLU A 670 12.98 -2.98 20.12
C GLU A 670 12.76 -3.09 21.64
N ARG A 671 12.39 -2.00 22.33
CA ARG A 671 12.00 -2.05 23.76
C ARG A 671 10.71 -2.83 23.96
N MET A 672 9.69 -2.59 23.14
CA MET A 672 8.42 -3.30 23.20
C MET A 672 8.57 -4.79 22.89
N LEU A 673 9.40 -5.14 21.91
CA LEU A 673 9.67 -6.53 21.55
C LEU A 673 10.32 -7.30 22.70
N LYS A 674 11.22 -6.67 23.46
CA LYS A 674 11.80 -7.27 24.68
C LYS A 674 10.77 -7.57 25.76
N ARG A 675 9.63 -6.88 25.75
CA ARG A 675 8.50 -7.08 26.66
C ARG A 675 7.42 -8.00 26.08
N GLY A 676 7.64 -8.56 24.89
CA GLY A 676 6.71 -9.48 24.23
C GLY A 676 5.65 -8.82 23.34
N PHE A 677 5.76 -7.51 23.07
CA PHE A 677 4.81 -6.78 22.23
C PHE A 677 5.42 -6.39 20.87
N ASN A 678 4.66 -6.55 19.79
CA ASN A 678 5.05 -6.11 18.45
C ASN A 678 4.52 -4.71 18.17
N LEU A 679 5.42 -3.72 18.01
CA LEU A 679 5.04 -2.41 17.48
C LEU A 679 4.97 -2.47 15.95
N THR A 680 3.82 -2.12 15.37
CA THR A 680 3.61 -2.13 13.91
C THR A 680 3.20 -0.76 13.37
N ASP A 681 3.54 -0.49 12.11
CA ASP A 681 3.09 0.70 11.38
C ASP A 681 1.60 0.64 10.98
N ARG A 682 1.12 1.67 10.27
CA ARG A 682 -0.23 1.72 9.71
C ARG A 682 -0.65 0.53 8.85
N ASN A 683 0.32 -0.16 8.24
CA ASN A 683 0.09 -1.31 7.38
C ASN A 683 0.15 -2.64 8.16
N GLY A 684 0.35 -2.59 9.49
CA GLY A 684 0.58 -3.76 10.31
C GLY A 684 1.96 -4.39 10.08
N ILE A 685 2.91 -3.64 9.50
CA ILE A 685 4.27 -4.10 9.31
C ILE A 685 5.04 -3.82 10.58
N GLN A 686 5.61 -4.87 11.17
CA GLN A 686 6.49 -4.79 12.31
C GLN A 686 7.90 -4.40 11.87
N TRP A 687 8.60 -3.62 12.70
CA TRP A 687 10.05 -3.51 12.59
C TRP A 687 10.69 -4.89 12.78
N CYS A 688 11.37 -5.36 11.75
CA CYS A 688 12.23 -6.53 11.87
C CYS A 688 13.63 -6.02 12.22
N PRO A 689 14.14 -6.27 13.44
CA PRO A 689 15.52 -5.94 13.77
C PRO A 689 16.44 -6.51 12.69
N ARG A 690 17.27 -5.65 12.08
CA ARG A 690 18.25 -6.12 11.11
C ARG A 690 19.18 -7.11 11.79
N LEU A 691 19.66 -8.11 11.04
CA LEU A 691 20.66 -9.05 11.52
C LEU A 691 21.86 -8.26 12.07
N THR A 692 21.93 -8.18 13.39
CA THR A 692 23.13 -7.70 14.05
C THR A 692 24.07 -8.89 14.08
N MET A 693 25.29 -8.70 13.59
CA MET A 693 26.31 -9.69 13.90
C MET A 693 26.41 -9.73 15.42
N SER A 694 26.05 -10.88 16.01
CA SER A 694 26.38 -11.11 17.40
C SER A 694 27.87 -10.84 17.49
N LYS A 695 28.27 -9.83 18.29
CA LYS A 695 29.68 -9.69 18.64
C LYS A 695 29.98 -10.98 19.36
N SER A 696 30.53 -11.97 18.65
CA SER A 696 31.04 -13.16 19.29
C SER A 696 31.98 -12.60 20.34
N LYS A 697 31.62 -12.74 21.61
CA LYS A 697 32.53 -12.43 22.70
C LYS A 697 33.62 -13.46 22.49
N SER A 698 34.63 -13.10 21.70
CA SER A 698 35.91 -13.75 21.67
C SER A 698 36.41 -13.63 23.09
N LYS A 699 36.00 -14.57 23.94
CA LYS A 699 36.70 -14.87 25.18
C LYS A 699 38.06 -15.33 24.70
N SER A 700 38.97 -14.37 24.59
CA SER A 700 40.40 -14.57 24.56
C SER A 700 40.76 -15.32 25.85
N ASN A 701 40.49 -16.62 25.88
CA ASN A 701 41.19 -17.56 26.74
C ASN A 701 42.58 -17.74 26.13
N ARG A 702 43.42 -16.71 26.28
CA ARG A 702 44.88 -16.89 26.31
C ARG A 702 45.23 -17.04 27.78
N LYS A 703 45.35 -18.30 28.22
CA LYS A 703 46.30 -18.66 29.27
C LYS A 703 47.58 -19.08 28.58
#